data_AF-A0A4V3CPK5-F1
#
_entry.id   AF-A0A4V3CPK5-F1
#
_cell.length_a   1.000
_cell.length_b   1.000
_cell.length_c   1.000
_cell.angle_alpha   90.00
_cell.angle_beta   90.00
_cell.angle_gamma   90.00
#
_symmetry.space_group_name_H-M   'P 1'
#
loop_
_entity.id
_entity.type
_entity.pdbx_description
1 polymer ?
#
loop_
_entity_poly.entity_id
_entity_poly.type
_entity_poly.pdbx_seq_one_letter_code
_entity_poly.pdbx_strand_id
1 'polypeptide(L)'
;MRSLFAVGLIVAVTAFVVPSSANTDNSEVSQTQVIKPAPHYKTIRYAGSKYYPPLEWLDSNDLPQGFITDLRSAMATTDGSSATFELMLWQNALDAVKSGDADAIALIPSERRAKDFDFTQPFHYVPHGIFSHTDGVQYTQIDQLTNKIIAVASGAYAQTQLQTMAGDYQLLNTADELDCLKQVALKNADACIEVSTTSDELIAMYDLPVQLSSGPFWPQPYAFGVKKGNTKLLAQLNEQLATVIVNGDYERVYKQWAHQIESKPHGLLDIIYHALWFFVPLALLATLTLCWSFTLRKKVAQKTRALRAELDHNRQLQQQIEFNAAHDNITGLLTRTAFFNEIDQQLQAQQDNAEVTLIITQISNLESMITVFGYDTAFTTVARLGERLNTLPNAISAHFGSGLFAIAVNDSEQVEHTIDNILEPLFADATDIEPQLVFGYADTLCSIEPIKAAELVRRAITALTYAQRKKVKVSHYRDSIEPDANNLRLLNDFQKFGCRQFVLHFQPQLDLAKQSVSHVEALIRWQHPELGLIPPYQFIPLLEESGGIKQLTRWVIQQAVERLKQDESANESKPLMISVNISSHDLVDEDFLPFVRKVIGDINPSHLVFEITESELIEESERAREVIQKLASMGIGSAVDDFGTGYSSLAYLNDLSVQEIKLDRLFVKNICSNKRSYKIVKSTIDLAHDLGLYTVAEGVEDRETLEQLKQLGCDRIQGYYIAKPMPEQELNLFLESFKSPGS
;
A
#
# COMPACT_ATOMS: atom_id res chain seq x y z
N MET A 1 25.65 -14.47 -7.16
CA MET A 1 26.66 -13.37 -7.16
C MET A 1 26.83 -12.93 -5.71
N ARG A 2 28.07 -12.98 -5.17
CA ARG A 2 28.68 -12.21 -4.03
C ARG A 2 27.75 -11.65 -2.94
N SER A 3 27.98 -11.70 -1.63
CA SER A 3 29.19 -11.85 -0.81
C SER A 3 28.83 -11.57 0.67
N LEU A 4 29.52 -12.26 1.59
CA LEU A 4 30.09 -11.80 2.87
C LEU A 4 29.27 -10.93 3.88
N PHE A 5 29.14 -11.41 5.14
CA PHE A 5 29.96 -11.01 6.31
C PHE A 5 29.25 -11.44 7.61
N ALA A 6 29.84 -12.39 8.34
CA ALA A 6 29.60 -12.57 9.78
C ALA A 6 30.94 -12.96 10.41
N VAL A 7 31.57 -11.97 11.05
CA VAL A 7 32.75 -12.10 11.91
C VAL A 7 32.26 -12.39 13.32
N GLY A 8 32.88 -13.34 14.02
CA GLY A 8 32.54 -13.69 15.39
C GLY A 8 33.35 -14.85 15.94
N LEU A 9 34.67 -14.63 16.00
CA LEU A 9 35.73 -15.42 16.62
C LEU A 9 35.30 -16.21 17.89
N ILE A 10 35.46 -17.53 17.89
CA ILE A 10 35.59 -18.34 19.11
C ILE A 10 36.92 -19.09 18.99
N VAL A 11 37.91 -18.68 19.80
CA VAL A 11 39.20 -19.37 19.94
C VAL A 11 39.15 -20.25 21.19
N ALA A 12 39.68 -21.45 21.00
CA ALA A 12 39.80 -22.56 21.92
C ALA A 12 40.66 -22.26 23.16
N VAL A 13 40.35 -22.95 24.26
CA VAL A 13 41.39 -23.45 25.18
C VAL A 13 41.07 -24.92 25.51
N THR A 14 42.11 -25.71 25.31
CA THR A 14 42.30 -27.15 25.45
C THR A 14 42.18 -27.68 26.88
N ALA A 15 41.76 -28.94 27.03
CA ALA A 15 42.24 -29.80 28.11
C ALA A 15 42.34 -31.26 27.59
N PHE A 16 43.58 -31.65 27.29
CA PHE A 16 44.02 -33.04 27.16
C PHE A 16 43.90 -33.72 28.53
N VAL A 17 43.22 -34.88 28.58
CA VAL A 17 43.34 -35.82 29.70
C VAL A 17 44.01 -37.08 29.16
N VAL A 18 45.23 -37.33 29.62
CA VAL A 18 45.96 -38.59 29.47
C VAL A 18 46.30 -39.05 30.89
N PRO A 19 45.95 -40.29 31.29
CA PRO A 19 46.60 -40.92 32.43
C PRO A 19 47.81 -41.73 31.95
N SER A 20 48.98 -41.47 32.55
CA SER A 20 50.20 -42.25 32.35
C SER A 20 50.23 -43.50 33.23
N SER A 21 50.80 -44.54 32.64
CA SER A 21 51.39 -45.76 33.21
C SER A 21 52.00 -45.67 34.62
N ALA A 22 51.97 -46.77 35.39
CA ALA A 22 53.13 -47.67 35.49
C ALA A 22 52.92 -48.82 36.50
N ASN A 23 53.50 -49.96 36.14
CA ASN A 23 53.78 -51.15 36.93
C ASN A 23 54.40 -50.84 38.30
N THR A 24 54.03 -51.64 39.29
CA THR A 24 54.88 -51.93 40.46
C THR A 24 55.04 -53.44 40.59
N ASP A 25 56.20 -53.94 40.15
CA ASP A 25 56.80 -55.19 40.61
C ASP A 25 57.19 -54.99 42.08
N ASN A 26 56.69 -55.83 42.98
CA ASN A 26 57.19 -55.95 44.35
C ASN A 26 57.93 -57.28 44.48
N SER A 27 59.25 -57.19 44.51
CA SER A 27 60.15 -58.25 44.95
C SER A 27 60.38 -58.13 46.47
N GLU A 28 60.26 -59.29 47.13
CA GLU A 28 60.95 -59.75 48.34
C GLU A 28 61.30 -58.74 49.45
N VAL A 29 60.51 -58.78 50.54
CA VAL A 29 60.95 -58.33 51.86
C VAL A 29 61.54 -59.52 52.61
N SER A 30 62.86 -59.50 52.78
CA SER A 30 63.64 -60.41 53.63
C SER A 30 63.39 -60.13 55.11
N GLN A 31 63.48 -61.19 55.90
CA GLN A 31 63.10 -61.29 57.31
C GLN A 31 63.91 -60.38 58.24
N THR A 32 63.19 -59.76 59.18
CA THR A 32 63.65 -58.91 60.28
C THR A 32 64.48 -59.70 61.29
N GLN A 33 65.77 -59.36 61.44
CA GLN A 33 66.60 -59.75 62.59
C GLN A 33 66.28 -58.84 63.78
N VAL A 34 65.88 -59.45 64.90
CA VAL A 34 65.66 -58.78 66.19
C VAL A 34 67.02 -58.43 66.82
N ILE A 35 67.31 -57.13 66.98
CA ILE A 35 68.49 -56.60 67.66
C ILE A 35 68.15 -56.32 69.13
N LYS A 36 69.00 -56.76 70.06
CA LYS A 36 68.91 -56.51 71.53
C LYS A 36 69.14 -55.03 71.87
N PRO A 37 68.51 -54.46 72.93
CA PRO A 37 68.64 -53.05 73.28
C PRO A 37 70.04 -52.71 73.83
N ALA A 38 70.61 -51.61 73.34
CA ALA A 38 71.85 -51.01 73.82
C ALA A 38 71.60 -50.15 75.08
N PRO A 39 72.59 -49.91 75.96
CA PRO A 39 72.38 -49.12 77.17
C PRO A 39 71.99 -47.66 76.86
N HIS A 40 70.90 -47.14 77.43
CA HIS A 40 70.36 -45.80 77.14
C HIS A 40 70.95 -44.69 78.04
N TYR A 41 71.03 -43.45 77.54
CA TYR A 41 71.25 -42.26 78.37
C TYR A 41 70.00 -42.04 79.25
N LYS A 42 70.18 -41.82 80.57
CA LYS A 42 69.08 -41.55 81.50
C LYS A 42 68.52 -40.13 81.39
N THR A 43 69.37 -39.17 81.05
CA THR A 43 69.01 -37.77 80.86
C THR A 43 69.72 -37.24 79.62
N ILE A 44 69.00 -36.60 78.72
CA ILE A 44 69.52 -35.97 77.50
C ILE A 44 69.30 -34.46 77.62
N ARG A 45 70.39 -33.69 77.58
CA ARG A 45 70.36 -32.23 77.62
C ARG A 45 70.26 -31.68 76.20
N TYR A 46 69.13 -31.07 75.87
CA TYR A 46 68.89 -30.44 74.57
C TYR A 46 69.19 -28.94 74.64
N ALA A 47 70.07 -28.48 73.77
CA ALA A 47 70.27 -27.05 73.52
C ALA A 47 69.44 -26.59 72.32
N GLY A 48 68.94 -25.36 72.35
CA GLY A 48 68.13 -24.79 71.27
C GLY A 48 68.15 -23.26 71.25
N SER A 49 67.60 -22.66 70.19
CA SER A 49 67.43 -21.20 70.11
C SER A 49 66.26 -20.74 70.97
N LYS A 50 66.42 -19.63 71.69
CA LYS A 50 65.33 -19.00 72.46
C LYS A 50 64.37 -18.14 71.61
N TYR A 51 64.69 -17.86 70.35
CA TYR A 51 63.89 -17.02 69.45
C TYR A 51 63.48 -17.77 68.18
N TYR A 52 62.88 -18.95 68.31
CA TYR A 52 62.53 -19.79 67.16
C TYR A 52 61.08 -20.35 67.19
N PRO A 53 60.04 -19.52 67.44
CA PRO A 53 58.65 -19.98 67.42
C PRO A 53 58.22 -20.45 66.02
N PRO A 54 57.14 -21.23 65.85
CA PRO A 54 56.48 -22.05 66.86
C PRO A 54 57.29 -23.34 67.17
N LEU A 55 58.55 -23.43 66.71
CA LEU A 55 59.37 -24.64 66.82
C LEU A 55 60.01 -24.79 68.21
N GLU A 56 60.70 -23.78 68.71
CA GLU A 56 61.21 -23.69 70.08
C GLU A 56 61.45 -22.23 70.49
N TRP A 57 60.91 -21.79 71.63
CA TRP A 57 61.20 -20.47 72.20
C TRP A 57 60.93 -20.45 73.71
N LEU A 58 61.35 -19.38 74.39
CA LEU A 58 60.99 -19.15 75.80
C LEU A 58 59.68 -18.37 75.89
N ASP A 59 58.70 -18.89 76.63
CA ASP A 59 57.44 -18.20 76.90
C ASP A 59 57.63 -16.99 77.84
N SER A 60 56.54 -16.30 78.20
CA SER A 60 56.60 -15.14 79.09
C SER A 60 57.12 -15.43 80.51
N ASN A 61 57.25 -16.70 80.90
CA ASN A 61 57.73 -17.15 82.20
C ASN A 61 59.14 -17.77 82.13
N ASP A 62 59.88 -17.55 81.03
CA ASP A 62 61.18 -18.17 80.75
C ASP A 62 61.12 -19.72 80.71
N LEU A 63 59.96 -20.30 80.36
CA LEU A 63 59.81 -21.74 80.18
C LEU A 63 59.93 -22.12 78.69
N PRO A 64 60.70 -23.18 78.35
CA PRO A 64 60.78 -23.69 76.98
C PRO A 64 59.41 -24.19 76.49
N GLN A 65 58.98 -23.69 75.33
CA GLN A 65 57.77 -24.12 74.63
C GLN A 65 58.05 -24.28 73.13
N GLY A 66 57.26 -25.14 72.46
CA GLY A 66 57.24 -25.26 71.01
C GLY A 66 57.13 -26.70 70.52
N PHE A 67 56.92 -26.85 69.22
CA PHE A 67 56.79 -28.17 68.58
C PHE A 67 57.96 -29.10 68.89
N ILE A 68 59.18 -28.59 68.91
CA ILE A 68 60.39 -29.38 69.16
C ILE A 68 60.52 -29.73 70.64
N THR A 69 60.14 -28.83 71.53
CA THR A 69 60.12 -29.09 72.99
C THR A 69 59.13 -30.21 73.32
N ASP A 70 57.93 -30.16 72.73
CA ASP A 70 56.91 -31.21 72.89
C ASP A 70 57.33 -32.52 72.23
N LEU A 71 57.96 -32.46 71.05
CA LEU A 71 58.49 -33.64 70.36
C LEU A 71 59.60 -34.32 71.16
N ARG A 72 60.57 -33.57 71.67
CA ARG A 72 61.65 -34.11 72.52
C ARG A 72 61.10 -34.68 73.82
N SER A 73 60.05 -34.08 74.39
CA SER A 73 59.36 -34.61 75.56
C SER A 73 58.67 -35.94 75.25
N ALA A 74 57.97 -36.04 74.11
CA ALA A 74 57.39 -37.29 73.64
C ALA A 74 58.45 -38.37 73.38
N MET A 75 59.58 -38.00 72.77
CA MET A 75 60.72 -38.88 72.55
C MET A 75 61.33 -39.41 73.85
N ALA A 76 61.45 -38.58 74.89
CA ALA A 76 61.98 -39.03 76.17
C ALA A 76 61.05 -40.05 76.86
N THR A 77 59.73 -39.94 76.67
CA THR A 77 58.77 -40.90 77.24
C THR A 77 58.84 -42.30 76.63
N THR A 78 59.41 -42.48 75.43
CA THR A 78 59.39 -43.80 74.75
C THR A 78 60.31 -44.83 75.41
N ASP A 79 61.43 -44.40 75.98
CA ASP A 79 62.41 -45.27 76.65
C ASP A 79 62.57 -44.95 78.16
N GLY A 80 61.73 -44.05 78.69
CA GLY A 80 61.77 -43.61 80.09
C GLY A 80 62.97 -42.73 80.43
N SER A 81 63.65 -42.17 79.43
CA SER A 81 64.67 -41.14 79.64
C SER A 81 64.03 -39.80 80.07
N SER A 82 64.85 -38.89 80.59
CA SER A 82 64.44 -37.51 80.89
C SER A 82 65.08 -36.55 79.90
N ALA A 83 64.33 -35.52 79.49
CA ALA A 83 64.84 -34.44 78.65
C ALA A 83 64.90 -33.15 79.45
N THR A 84 66.03 -32.44 79.37
CA THR A 84 66.16 -31.06 79.87
C THR A 84 66.39 -30.12 78.70
N PHE A 85 65.77 -28.95 78.73
CA PHE A 85 65.80 -27.99 77.64
C PHE A 85 66.52 -26.72 78.08
N GLU A 86 67.63 -26.40 77.43
CA GLU A 86 68.40 -25.18 77.63
C GLU A 86 68.31 -24.32 76.37
N LEU A 87 67.32 -23.43 76.33
CA LEU A 87 67.16 -22.47 75.23
C LEU A 87 68.03 -21.23 75.49
N MET A 88 68.91 -20.92 74.55
CA MET A 88 69.88 -19.83 74.64
C MET A 88 70.04 -19.13 73.29
N LEU A 89 70.97 -18.19 73.16
CA LEU A 89 71.30 -17.61 71.86
C LEU A 89 71.82 -18.70 70.93
N TRP A 90 71.43 -18.66 69.65
CA TRP A 90 71.71 -19.71 68.66
C TRP A 90 73.18 -20.16 68.64
N GLN A 91 74.12 -19.22 68.62
CA GLN A 91 75.54 -19.52 68.59
C GLN A 91 76.02 -20.25 69.86
N ASN A 92 75.51 -19.86 71.03
CA ASN A 92 75.83 -20.51 72.30
C ASN A 92 75.27 -21.94 72.33
N ALA A 93 74.09 -22.17 71.76
CA ALA A 93 73.48 -23.50 71.67
C ALA A 93 74.33 -24.45 70.80
N LEU A 94 74.85 -23.95 69.67
CA LEU A 94 75.78 -24.69 68.83
C LEU A 94 77.08 -25.02 69.58
N ASP A 95 77.66 -24.06 70.28
CA ASP A 95 78.93 -24.24 70.98
C ASP A 95 78.80 -25.17 72.20
N ALA A 96 77.66 -25.14 72.91
CA ALA A 96 77.37 -26.03 74.03
C ALA A 96 77.39 -27.52 73.63
N VAL A 97 76.88 -27.88 72.45
CA VAL A 97 76.95 -29.28 71.99
C VAL A 97 78.36 -29.65 71.50
N LYS A 98 79.10 -28.69 70.92
CA LYS A 98 80.50 -28.92 70.49
C LYS A 98 81.44 -29.12 71.68
N SER A 99 81.29 -28.31 72.74
CA SER A 99 82.07 -28.45 73.99
C SER A 99 81.67 -29.72 74.75
N GLY A 100 80.39 -30.14 74.65
CA GLY A 100 79.81 -31.26 75.39
C GLY A 100 79.01 -30.83 76.63
N ASP A 101 78.77 -29.52 76.78
CA ASP A 101 77.90 -28.94 77.81
C ASP A 101 76.42 -29.29 77.57
N ALA A 102 76.04 -29.55 76.31
CA ALA A 102 74.76 -30.13 75.91
C ALA A 102 74.97 -31.38 75.04
N ASP A 103 73.95 -32.24 74.97
CA ASP A 103 74.05 -33.57 74.34
C ASP A 103 73.51 -33.58 72.89
N ALA A 104 72.45 -32.79 72.62
CA ALA A 104 71.82 -32.70 71.30
C ALA A 104 71.26 -31.30 71.01
N ILE A 105 71.15 -30.94 69.74
CA ILE A 105 70.55 -29.68 69.25
C ILE A 105 69.69 -29.97 68.02
N ALA A 106 68.59 -29.26 67.81
CA ALA A 106 67.83 -29.34 66.56
C ALA A 106 68.34 -28.29 65.57
N LEU A 107 68.69 -28.70 64.36
CA LEU A 107 69.28 -27.82 63.35
C LEU A 107 69.17 -28.38 61.93
N ILE A 108 69.36 -27.50 60.96
CA ILE A 108 69.50 -27.87 59.55
C ILE A 108 70.86 -28.57 59.33
N PRO A 109 70.90 -29.82 58.82
CA PRO A 109 72.14 -30.49 58.44
C PRO A 109 72.85 -29.75 57.30
N SER A 110 74.18 -29.70 57.34
CA SER A 110 75.00 -29.17 56.23
C SER A 110 76.37 -29.84 56.20
N GLU A 111 77.03 -29.83 55.04
CA GLU A 111 78.39 -30.41 54.89
C GLU A 111 79.39 -29.80 55.89
N ARG A 112 79.28 -28.50 56.17
CA ARG A 112 80.11 -27.81 57.16
C ARG A 112 79.86 -28.34 58.57
N ARG A 113 78.59 -28.56 58.94
CA ARG A 113 78.19 -29.05 60.26
C ARG A 113 78.45 -30.54 60.44
N ALA A 114 78.46 -31.34 59.37
CA ALA A 114 78.85 -32.75 59.40
C ALA A 114 80.32 -32.98 59.84
N LYS A 115 81.13 -31.92 59.94
CA LYS A 115 82.46 -31.98 60.57
C LYS A 115 82.39 -32.05 62.10
N ASP A 116 81.37 -31.43 62.70
CA ASP A 116 81.23 -31.27 64.15
C ASP A 116 80.08 -32.13 64.72
N PHE A 117 79.11 -32.52 63.89
CA PHE A 117 77.88 -33.21 64.31
C PHE A 117 77.58 -34.45 63.45
N ASP A 118 76.95 -35.46 64.07
CA ASP A 118 76.20 -36.52 63.40
C ASP A 118 74.69 -36.26 63.55
N PHE A 119 73.89 -36.54 62.53
CA PHE A 119 72.47 -36.16 62.46
C PHE A 119 71.53 -37.37 62.46
N THR A 120 70.38 -37.23 63.13
CA THR A 120 69.25 -38.17 63.02
C THR A 120 68.61 -38.11 61.63
N GLN A 121 67.67 -39.03 61.37
CA GLN A 121 66.70 -38.83 60.29
C GLN A 121 65.95 -37.49 60.51
N PRO A 122 65.60 -36.77 59.44
CA PRO A 122 64.89 -35.51 59.54
C PRO A 122 63.47 -35.73 60.05
N PHE A 123 63.02 -34.86 60.94
CA PHE A 123 61.67 -34.92 61.52
C PHE A 123 60.75 -33.80 61.03
N HIS A 124 61.29 -32.74 60.42
CA HIS A 124 60.50 -31.65 59.85
C HIS A 124 61.25 -30.98 58.69
N TYR A 125 60.56 -30.17 57.88
CA TYR A 125 61.17 -29.36 56.82
C TYR A 125 60.83 -27.90 57.03
N VAL A 126 61.84 -27.03 57.02
CA VAL A 126 61.68 -25.59 57.21
C VAL A 126 62.06 -24.84 55.93
N PRO A 127 61.15 -24.07 55.32
CA PRO A 127 61.48 -23.18 54.22
C PRO A 127 62.00 -21.82 54.73
N HIS A 128 62.79 -21.15 53.91
CA HIS A 128 63.22 -19.76 54.12
C HIS A 128 62.38 -18.81 53.27
N GLY A 129 62.29 -17.55 53.69
CA GLY A 129 61.65 -16.46 52.96
C GLY A 129 62.51 -15.21 52.96
N ILE A 130 62.22 -14.29 52.03
CA ILE A 130 62.74 -12.92 52.06
C ILE A 130 61.74 -12.07 52.82
N PHE A 131 62.23 -11.34 53.82
CA PHE A 131 61.45 -10.43 54.64
C PHE A 131 61.88 -9.00 54.36
N SER A 132 60.93 -8.16 53.95
CA SER A 132 61.16 -6.76 53.60
C SER A 132 60.34 -5.85 54.51
N HIS A 133 60.77 -4.60 54.70
CA HIS A 133 59.98 -3.61 55.45
C HIS A 133 58.61 -3.38 54.76
N THR A 134 57.53 -3.27 55.53
CA THR A 134 56.15 -3.08 55.04
C THR A 134 55.99 -1.85 54.14
N ASP A 135 56.54 -0.71 54.55
CA ASP A 135 56.58 0.53 53.74
C ASP A 135 57.69 0.57 52.66
N GLY A 136 58.37 -0.57 52.41
CA GLY A 136 59.56 -0.65 51.58
C GLY A 136 59.34 -1.34 50.22
N VAL A 137 60.41 -1.38 49.42
CA VAL A 137 60.48 -2.22 48.22
C VAL A 137 60.39 -3.68 48.65
N GLN A 138 59.49 -4.43 48.03
CA GLN A 138 59.30 -5.84 48.31
C GLN A 138 60.18 -6.68 47.38
N TYR A 139 61.03 -7.51 47.96
CA TYR A 139 61.90 -8.40 47.21
C TYR A 139 61.28 -9.80 47.17
N THR A 140 60.84 -10.23 45.98
CA THR A 140 60.16 -11.51 45.79
C THR A 140 61.10 -12.65 45.42
N GLN A 141 62.32 -12.32 44.96
CA GLN A 141 63.32 -13.26 44.47
C GLN A 141 64.72 -12.83 44.93
N ILE A 142 65.62 -13.81 45.11
CA ILE A 142 66.98 -13.58 45.64
C ILE A 142 67.82 -12.72 44.70
N ASP A 143 67.62 -12.83 43.39
CA ASP A 143 68.32 -12.03 42.36
C ASP A 143 68.06 -10.51 42.50
N GLN A 144 66.89 -10.13 43.02
CA GLN A 144 66.54 -8.73 43.30
C GLN A 144 67.31 -8.12 44.47
N LEU A 145 68.00 -8.95 45.27
CA LEU A 145 68.84 -8.50 46.39
C LEU A 145 70.26 -8.11 45.95
N THR A 146 70.53 -8.06 44.66
CA THR A 146 71.80 -7.55 44.12
C THR A 146 72.00 -6.08 44.53
N ASN A 147 73.19 -5.75 45.04
CA ASN A 147 73.61 -4.47 45.62
C ASN A 147 72.82 -4.05 46.88
N LYS A 148 72.29 -5.02 47.64
CA LYS A 148 71.52 -4.79 48.87
C LYS A 148 72.25 -5.28 50.12
N ILE A 149 71.83 -4.75 51.27
CA ILE A 149 72.25 -5.22 52.58
C ILE A 149 71.25 -6.28 53.04
N ILE A 150 71.72 -7.51 53.18
CA ILE A 150 70.90 -8.64 53.63
C ILE A 150 71.29 -8.98 55.07
N ALA A 151 70.34 -8.85 55.99
CA ALA A 151 70.49 -9.35 57.36
C ALA A 151 70.37 -10.88 57.37
N VAL A 152 71.27 -11.54 58.09
CA VAL A 152 71.24 -12.99 58.32
C VAL A 152 71.74 -13.33 59.72
N ALA A 153 71.14 -14.33 60.37
CA ALA A 153 71.61 -14.82 61.66
C ALA A 153 72.98 -15.51 61.53
N SER A 154 73.92 -15.15 62.41
CA SER A 154 75.28 -15.69 62.38
C SER A 154 75.28 -17.20 62.64
N GLY A 155 75.96 -17.96 61.77
CA GLY A 155 76.02 -19.42 61.86
C GLY A 155 74.78 -20.14 61.35
N ALA A 156 73.73 -19.44 60.88
CA ALA A 156 72.53 -20.04 60.30
C ALA A 156 72.77 -20.59 58.88
N TYR A 157 71.81 -21.38 58.38
CA TYR A 157 71.89 -21.99 57.05
C TYR A 157 71.91 -20.91 55.94
N ALA A 158 71.03 -19.89 56.06
CA ALA A 158 70.95 -18.78 55.12
C ALA A 158 72.31 -18.07 54.93
N GLN A 159 73.04 -17.80 56.02
CA GLN A 159 74.38 -17.21 55.94
C GLN A 159 75.35 -18.06 55.10
N THR A 160 75.37 -19.37 55.32
CA THR A 160 76.27 -20.28 54.59
C THR A 160 75.89 -20.38 53.11
N GLN A 161 74.60 -20.41 52.80
CA GLN A 161 74.14 -20.45 51.41
C GLN A 161 74.46 -19.17 50.67
N LEU A 162 74.17 -18.01 51.26
CA LEU A 162 74.51 -16.74 50.64
C LEU A 162 76.03 -16.56 50.47
N GLN A 163 76.86 -17.05 51.39
CA GLN A 163 78.32 -17.04 51.18
C GLN A 163 78.78 -17.95 50.02
N THR A 164 78.02 -19.01 49.72
CA THR A 164 78.34 -19.95 48.64
C THR A 164 77.82 -19.47 47.28
N MET A 165 76.67 -18.79 47.28
CA MET A 165 76.10 -18.16 46.11
C MET A 165 76.85 -16.87 45.82
N ALA A 166 77.73 -16.86 44.83
CA ALA A 166 78.55 -15.70 44.44
C ALA A 166 77.72 -14.50 43.92
N GLY A 167 76.96 -13.86 44.80
CA GLY A 167 76.13 -12.69 44.52
C GLY A 167 76.77 -11.41 45.03
N ASP A 168 76.48 -10.31 44.34
CA ASP A 168 76.98 -8.97 44.65
C ASP A 168 76.06 -8.32 45.69
N TYR A 169 76.15 -8.74 46.96
CA TYR A 169 75.38 -8.19 48.09
C TYR A 169 76.22 -8.12 49.35
N GLN A 170 75.82 -7.27 50.30
CA GLN A 170 76.49 -7.10 51.58
C GLN A 170 75.75 -7.86 52.69
N LEU A 171 76.42 -8.75 53.40
CA LEU A 171 75.83 -9.50 54.51
C LEU A 171 76.00 -8.75 55.84
N LEU A 172 74.88 -8.47 56.51
CA LEU A 172 74.84 -7.96 57.89
C LEU A 172 74.60 -9.15 58.84
N ASN A 173 75.65 -9.58 59.51
CA ASN A 173 75.59 -10.68 60.47
C ASN A 173 74.92 -10.22 61.77
N THR A 174 73.84 -10.90 62.16
CA THR A 174 73.05 -10.62 63.36
C THR A 174 73.22 -11.71 64.42
N ALA A 175 72.82 -11.41 65.67
CA ALA A 175 73.04 -12.31 66.80
C ALA A 175 72.06 -13.50 66.80
N ASP A 176 70.82 -13.28 66.38
CA ASP A 176 69.73 -14.26 66.35
C ASP A 176 68.67 -13.88 65.30
N GLU A 177 67.66 -14.74 65.14
CA GLU A 177 66.59 -14.61 64.15
C GLU A 177 65.73 -13.34 64.36
N LEU A 178 65.50 -12.95 65.62
CA LEU A 178 64.75 -11.75 65.96
C LEU A 178 65.55 -10.48 65.62
N ASP A 179 66.86 -10.47 65.89
CA ASP A 179 67.76 -9.38 65.51
C ASP A 179 67.79 -9.22 63.98
N CYS A 180 67.80 -10.32 63.21
CA CYS A 180 67.69 -10.28 61.73
C CYS A 180 66.48 -9.46 61.25
N LEU A 181 65.29 -9.77 61.78
CA LEU A 181 64.06 -9.04 61.43
C LEU A 181 64.08 -7.60 61.93
N LYS A 182 64.63 -7.34 63.12
CA LYS A 182 64.77 -5.99 63.66
C LYS A 182 65.67 -5.10 62.81
N GLN A 183 66.74 -5.63 62.22
CA GLN A 183 67.59 -4.83 61.32
C GLN A 183 66.82 -4.35 60.06
N VAL A 184 65.84 -5.12 59.58
CA VAL A 184 64.95 -4.70 58.48
C VAL A 184 63.91 -3.71 58.97
N ALA A 185 63.31 -3.95 60.14
CA ALA A 185 62.36 -3.01 60.76
C ALA A 185 62.98 -1.63 60.99
N LEU A 186 64.26 -1.59 61.40
CA LEU A 186 65.03 -0.37 61.61
C LEU A 186 65.60 0.22 60.31
N LYS A 187 65.39 -0.44 59.16
CA LYS A 187 65.93 -0.09 57.83
C LYS A 187 67.46 -0.03 57.77
N ASN A 188 68.14 -0.78 58.63
CA ASN A 188 69.60 -1.00 58.58
C ASN A 188 69.97 -2.07 57.54
N ALA A 189 69.04 -2.96 57.22
CA ALA A 189 69.12 -3.92 56.12
C ALA A 189 67.92 -3.76 55.19
N ASP A 190 68.12 -4.00 53.88
CA ASP A 190 67.06 -3.96 52.88
C ASP A 190 66.12 -5.17 52.99
N ALA A 191 66.68 -6.34 53.35
CA ALA A 191 65.92 -7.57 53.57
C ALA A 191 66.59 -8.48 54.61
N CYS A 192 65.81 -9.37 55.21
CA CYS A 192 66.29 -10.48 56.05
C CYS A 192 65.90 -11.79 55.36
N ILE A 193 66.82 -12.75 55.29
CA ILE A 193 66.51 -14.11 54.83
C ILE A 193 66.56 -15.05 56.02
N GLU A 194 65.39 -15.57 56.38
CA GLU A 194 65.22 -16.43 57.54
C GLU A 194 64.08 -17.43 57.33
N VAL A 195 63.97 -18.44 58.20
CA VAL A 195 62.88 -19.44 58.16
C VAL A 195 61.52 -18.76 58.24
N SER A 196 60.64 -19.07 57.27
CA SER A 196 59.41 -18.32 57.05
C SER A 196 58.43 -18.44 58.21
N THR A 197 58.17 -19.68 58.64
CA THR A 197 57.24 -19.99 59.74
C THR A 197 57.67 -19.32 61.05
N THR A 198 58.98 -19.30 61.31
CA THR A 198 59.54 -18.65 62.50
C THR A 198 59.42 -17.15 62.44
N SER A 199 59.72 -16.58 61.28
CA SER A 199 59.72 -15.15 61.11
C SER A 199 58.32 -14.56 61.15
N ASP A 200 57.31 -15.25 60.59
CA ASP A 200 55.90 -14.81 60.65
C ASP A 200 55.42 -14.69 62.10
N GLU A 201 55.73 -15.68 62.94
CA GLU A 201 55.40 -15.66 64.37
C GLU A 201 56.18 -14.57 65.14
N LEU A 202 57.47 -14.38 64.85
CA LEU A 202 58.26 -13.29 65.46
C LEU A 202 57.74 -11.90 65.06
N ILE A 203 57.34 -11.71 63.80
CA ILE A 203 56.75 -10.46 63.32
C ILE A 203 55.46 -10.16 64.10
N ALA A 204 54.60 -11.17 64.26
CA ALA A 204 53.35 -11.03 65.00
C ALA A 204 53.57 -10.78 66.50
N MET A 205 54.50 -11.49 67.13
CA MET A 205 54.77 -11.35 68.57
C MET A 205 55.39 -10.00 68.96
N TYR A 206 56.23 -9.42 68.09
CA TYR A 206 56.95 -8.19 68.38
C TYR A 206 56.41 -6.97 67.61
N ASP A 207 55.30 -7.14 66.88
CA ASP A 207 54.65 -6.10 66.06
C ASP A 207 55.65 -5.36 65.15
N LEU A 208 56.47 -6.14 64.42
CA LEU A 208 57.52 -5.59 63.58
C LEU A 208 56.92 -5.11 62.25
N PRO A 209 57.32 -3.93 61.72
CA PRO A 209 56.88 -3.42 60.42
C PRO A 209 57.58 -4.13 59.25
N VAL A 210 57.62 -5.45 59.28
CA VAL A 210 58.28 -6.34 58.31
C VAL A 210 57.25 -7.35 57.82
N GLN A 211 57.32 -7.74 56.55
CA GLN A 211 56.44 -8.75 55.97
C GLN A 211 57.21 -9.71 55.07
N LEU A 212 56.69 -10.94 54.94
CA LEU A 212 57.18 -11.90 53.96
C LEU A 212 56.94 -11.34 52.55
N SER A 213 58.02 -11.07 51.82
CA SER A 213 57.97 -10.48 50.48
C SER A 213 58.15 -11.50 49.37
N SER A 214 58.59 -12.72 49.67
CA SER A 214 58.76 -13.81 48.70
C SER A 214 57.82 -14.99 48.96
N GLY A 215 57.67 -15.87 47.97
CA GLY A 215 57.23 -17.24 48.25
C GLY A 215 58.28 -18.00 49.08
N PRO A 216 57.93 -19.09 49.78
CA PRO A 216 58.89 -19.92 50.50
C PRO A 216 59.88 -20.60 49.54
N PHE A 217 61.17 -20.59 49.86
CA PHE A 217 62.25 -21.24 49.11
C PHE A 217 63.24 -21.93 50.05
N TRP A 218 64.19 -22.70 49.51
CA TRP A 218 65.13 -23.53 50.28
C TRP A 218 64.47 -24.35 51.41
N PRO A 219 63.54 -25.27 51.08
CA PRO A 219 63.05 -26.23 52.06
C PRO A 219 64.22 -27.09 52.54
N GLN A 220 64.57 -26.98 53.81
CA GLN A 220 65.68 -27.71 54.40
C GLN A 220 65.20 -28.73 55.42
N PRO A 221 65.77 -29.95 55.44
CA PRO A 221 65.48 -30.92 56.48
C PRO A 221 65.94 -30.37 57.84
N TYR A 222 65.13 -30.61 58.86
CA TYR A 222 65.43 -30.28 60.25
C TYR A 222 65.59 -31.59 61.04
N ALA A 223 66.74 -31.75 61.70
CA ALA A 223 67.13 -32.98 62.38
C ALA A 223 67.80 -32.69 63.73
N PHE A 224 67.90 -33.69 64.60
CA PHE A 224 68.71 -33.58 65.80
C PHE A 224 70.17 -33.88 65.47
N GLY A 225 71.06 -32.96 65.79
CA GLY A 225 72.51 -33.15 65.73
C GLY A 225 73.08 -33.46 67.10
N VAL A 226 73.97 -34.45 67.15
CA VAL A 226 74.78 -34.80 68.32
C VAL A 226 76.26 -34.58 67.98
N LYS A 227 77.12 -34.39 68.99
CA LYS A 227 78.57 -34.27 68.77
C LYS A 227 79.11 -35.45 67.96
N LYS A 228 79.89 -35.16 66.91
CA LYS A 228 80.42 -36.17 65.98
C LYS A 228 81.15 -37.30 66.72
N GLY A 229 80.81 -38.53 66.35
CA GLY A 229 81.32 -39.76 66.96
C GLY A 229 80.45 -40.29 68.12
N ASN A 230 79.41 -39.57 68.56
CA ASN A 230 78.48 -40.05 69.59
C ASN A 230 77.40 -40.98 68.99
N THR A 231 77.84 -42.10 68.40
CA THR A 231 76.97 -43.07 67.72
C THR A 231 75.93 -43.68 68.66
N LYS A 232 76.22 -43.75 69.95
CA LYS A 232 75.32 -44.25 70.99
C LYS A 232 74.10 -43.36 71.18
N LEU A 233 74.32 -42.06 71.38
CA LEU A 233 73.21 -41.09 71.52
C LEU A 233 72.45 -40.95 70.21
N LEU A 234 73.16 -40.95 69.08
CA LEU A 234 72.54 -40.90 67.76
C LEU A 234 71.59 -42.08 67.50
N ALA A 235 72.01 -43.30 67.85
CA ALA A 235 71.17 -44.48 67.72
C ALA A 235 69.92 -44.38 68.61
N GLN A 236 70.07 -43.93 69.87
CA GLN A 236 68.96 -43.72 70.78
C GLN A 236 67.96 -42.69 70.25
N LEU A 237 68.42 -41.53 69.75
CA LEU A 237 67.52 -40.51 69.20
C LEU A 237 66.77 -40.98 67.95
N ASN A 238 67.43 -41.74 67.06
CA ASN A 238 66.75 -42.32 65.90
C ASN A 238 65.70 -43.38 66.30
N GLU A 239 65.97 -44.20 67.31
CA GLU A 239 65.02 -45.18 67.85
C GLU A 239 63.82 -44.49 68.52
N GLN A 240 64.07 -43.45 69.33
CA GLN A 240 63.02 -42.63 69.93
C GLN A 240 62.15 -41.97 68.86
N LEU A 241 62.77 -41.33 67.85
CA LEU A 241 62.05 -40.67 66.77
C LEU A 241 61.21 -41.66 65.95
N ALA A 242 61.77 -42.81 65.60
CA ALA A 242 61.03 -43.86 64.89
C ALA A 242 59.83 -44.37 65.72
N THR A 243 60.01 -44.53 67.03
CA THR A 243 58.94 -44.97 67.94
C THR A 243 57.81 -43.95 68.03
N VAL A 244 58.13 -42.67 68.22
CA VAL A 244 57.16 -41.56 68.28
C VAL A 244 56.41 -41.38 66.95
N ILE A 245 57.04 -41.68 65.82
CA ILE A 245 56.36 -41.66 64.52
C ILE A 245 55.38 -42.85 64.39
N VAL A 246 55.83 -44.06 64.74
CA VAL A 246 55.01 -45.29 64.57
C VAL A 246 53.83 -45.34 65.53
N ASN A 247 53.97 -44.84 66.76
CA ASN A 247 52.91 -44.87 67.77
C ASN A 247 51.89 -43.71 67.62
N GLY A 248 52.09 -42.80 66.67
CA GLY A 248 51.22 -41.66 66.41
C GLY A 248 51.42 -40.44 67.31
N ASP A 249 52.36 -40.47 68.26
CA ASP A 249 52.67 -39.32 69.12
C ASP A 249 53.24 -38.15 68.32
N TYR A 250 54.02 -38.42 67.26
CA TYR A 250 54.47 -37.40 66.32
C TYR A 250 53.28 -36.66 65.71
N GLU A 251 52.28 -37.39 65.20
CA GLU A 251 51.10 -36.80 64.55
C GLU A 251 50.25 -36.00 65.55
N ARG A 252 50.16 -36.48 66.80
CA ARG A 252 49.47 -35.77 67.90
C ARG A 252 50.17 -34.44 68.21
N VAL A 253 51.49 -34.46 68.40
CA VAL A 253 52.29 -33.24 68.65
C VAL A 253 52.22 -32.32 67.42
N TYR A 254 52.35 -32.86 66.20
CA TYR A 254 52.25 -32.09 64.97
C TYR A 254 50.88 -31.40 64.84
N LYS A 255 49.77 -32.11 65.05
CA LYS A 255 48.42 -31.53 64.98
C LYS A 255 48.17 -30.42 66.00
N GLN A 256 48.78 -30.50 67.19
CA GLN A 256 48.71 -29.44 68.20
C GLN A 256 49.31 -28.13 67.66
N TRP A 257 50.40 -28.24 66.89
CA TRP A 257 51.14 -27.10 66.35
C TRP A 257 50.82 -26.77 64.88
N ALA A 258 50.05 -27.61 64.17
CA ALA A 258 49.81 -27.51 62.73
C ALA A 258 49.25 -26.14 62.29
N HIS A 259 48.40 -25.53 63.11
CA HIS A 259 47.81 -24.22 62.81
C HIS A 259 48.81 -23.05 62.81
N GLN A 260 49.96 -23.21 63.47
CA GLN A 260 51.06 -22.24 63.50
C GLN A 260 52.20 -22.63 62.53
N ILE A 261 52.35 -23.94 62.25
CA ILE A 261 53.39 -24.46 61.34
C ILE A 261 52.95 -24.39 59.86
N GLU A 262 51.66 -24.54 59.55
CA GLU A 262 51.13 -24.51 58.18
C GLU A 262 50.39 -23.19 57.88
N SER A 263 50.88 -22.41 56.91
CA SER A 263 50.22 -21.18 56.44
C SER A 263 48.93 -21.51 55.65
N LYS A 264 47.80 -20.84 55.97
CA LYS A 264 46.48 -21.12 55.36
C LYS A 264 46.41 -20.73 53.88
N PRO A 265 46.01 -21.62 52.95
CA PRO A 265 45.60 -21.22 51.60
C PRO A 265 44.23 -20.49 51.61
N HIS A 266 44.03 -19.52 50.72
CA HIS A 266 42.78 -18.77 50.61
C HIS A 266 41.58 -19.68 50.29
N GLY A 267 40.47 -19.47 50.99
CA GLY A 267 39.29 -20.32 50.90
C GLY A 267 38.46 -20.11 49.63
N LEU A 268 37.69 -21.14 49.26
CA LEU A 268 36.84 -21.21 48.06
C LEU A 268 35.82 -20.04 47.95
N LEU A 269 35.45 -19.43 49.08
CA LEU A 269 34.54 -18.29 49.12
C LEU A 269 35.13 -16.99 48.54
N ASP A 270 36.44 -16.76 48.69
CA ASP A 270 37.10 -15.58 48.12
C ASP A 270 37.17 -15.65 46.59
N ILE A 271 37.38 -16.86 46.06
CA ILE A 271 37.37 -17.11 44.61
C ILE A 271 36.00 -16.80 44.03
N ILE A 272 34.92 -17.22 44.70
CA ILE A 272 33.54 -16.94 44.28
C ILE A 272 33.24 -15.43 44.32
N TYR A 273 33.65 -14.73 45.36
CA TYR A 273 33.41 -13.29 45.51
C TYR A 273 34.04 -12.48 44.37
N HIS A 274 35.29 -12.79 44.00
CA HIS A 274 35.94 -12.13 42.87
C HIS A 274 35.35 -12.52 41.51
N ALA A 275 34.94 -13.77 41.34
CA ALA A 275 34.27 -14.21 40.10
C ALA A 275 32.95 -13.45 39.86
N LEU A 276 32.15 -13.22 40.92
CA LEU A 276 30.88 -12.50 40.82
C LEU A 276 31.04 -11.08 40.26
N TRP A 277 32.12 -10.36 40.61
CA TRP A 277 32.39 -9.02 40.11
C TRP A 277 32.65 -8.97 38.60
N PHE A 278 33.11 -10.06 37.99
CA PHE A 278 33.29 -10.15 36.54
C PHE A 278 32.04 -10.64 35.80
N PHE A 279 31.32 -11.62 36.35
CA PHE A 279 30.19 -12.24 35.65
C PHE A 279 28.89 -11.44 35.71
N VAL A 280 28.63 -10.70 36.79
CA VAL A 280 27.39 -9.91 36.93
C VAL A 280 27.28 -8.79 35.87
N PRO A 281 28.31 -7.95 35.62
CA PRO A 281 28.24 -6.94 34.57
C PRO A 281 28.08 -7.55 33.17
N LEU A 282 28.76 -8.67 32.90
CA LEU A 282 28.69 -9.37 31.62
C LEU A 282 27.28 -9.92 31.35
N ALA A 283 26.64 -10.51 32.36
CA ALA A 283 25.27 -10.99 32.27
C ALA A 283 24.27 -9.84 32.08
N LEU A 284 24.50 -8.70 32.73
CA LEU A 284 23.66 -7.50 32.60
C LEU A 284 23.78 -6.89 31.18
N LEU A 285 24.99 -6.86 30.62
CA LEU A 285 25.21 -6.43 29.23
C LEU A 285 24.53 -7.39 28.23
N ALA A 286 24.64 -8.71 28.44
CA ALA A 286 24.00 -9.72 27.61
C ALA A 286 22.46 -9.63 27.64
N THR A 287 21.87 -9.39 28.81
CA THR A 287 20.41 -9.22 28.94
C THR A 287 19.92 -7.94 28.29
N LEU A 288 20.64 -6.82 28.44
CA LEU A 288 20.32 -5.57 27.75
C LEU A 288 20.38 -5.71 26.23
N THR A 289 21.42 -6.36 25.69
CA THR A 289 21.55 -6.59 24.24
C THR A 289 20.47 -7.53 23.71
N LEU A 290 20.09 -8.57 24.45
CA LEU A 290 18.97 -9.45 24.10
C LEU A 290 17.63 -8.70 24.12
N CYS A 291 17.38 -7.88 25.15
CA CYS A 291 16.17 -7.07 25.25
C CYS A 291 16.10 -6.03 24.11
N TRP A 292 17.22 -5.38 23.78
CA TRP A 292 17.30 -4.47 22.64
C TRP A 292 17.07 -5.21 21.32
N SER A 293 17.70 -6.36 21.10
CA SER A 293 17.49 -7.20 19.91
C SER A 293 16.01 -7.61 19.76
N PHE A 294 15.37 -8.02 20.86
CA PHE A 294 13.96 -8.39 20.86
C PHE A 294 13.04 -7.21 20.52
N THR A 295 13.26 -6.05 21.14
CA THR A 295 12.47 -4.84 20.85
C THR A 295 12.68 -4.34 19.42
N LEU A 296 13.90 -4.42 18.89
CA LEU A 296 14.22 -4.07 17.51
C LEU A 296 13.52 -5.02 16.53
N ARG A 297 13.60 -6.35 16.76
CA ARG A 297 12.87 -7.34 15.95
C ARG A 297 11.37 -7.09 15.95
N LYS A 298 10.78 -6.73 17.10
CA LYS A 298 9.36 -6.39 17.20
C LYS A 298 9.00 -5.14 16.39
N LYS A 299 9.80 -4.07 16.49
CA LYS A 299 9.61 -2.83 15.71
C LYS A 299 9.76 -3.07 14.20
N VAL A 300 10.78 -3.83 13.79
CA VAL A 300 11.00 -4.20 12.39
C VAL A 300 9.82 -5.02 11.88
N ALA A 301 9.37 -6.04 12.62
CA ALA A 301 8.21 -6.85 12.23
C ALA A 301 6.93 -6.01 12.10
N GLN A 302 6.68 -5.05 13.00
CA GLN A 302 5.55 -4.12 12.92
C GLN A 302 5.62 -3.22 11.68
N LYS A 303 6.78 -2.57 11.45
CA LYS A 303 7.00 -1.73 10.25
C LYS A 303 6.88 -2.52 8.96
N THR A 304 7.44 -3.73 8.90
CA THR A 304 7.35 -4.59 7.71
C THR A 304 5.91 -5.02 7.44
N ARG A 305 5.11 -5.30 8.48
CA ARG A 305 3.68 -5.61 8.31
C ARG A 305 2.89 -4.41 7.81
N ALA A 306 3.11 -3.22 8.40
CA ALA A 306 2.47 -1.98 7.96
C ALA A 306 2.80 -1.65 6.51
N LEU A 307 4.09 -1.74 6.12
CA LEU A 307 4.53 -1.47 4.76
C LEU A 307 3.97 -2.47 3.74
N ARG A 308 3.88 -3.76 4.11
CA ARG A 308 3.25 -4.78 3.25
C ARG A 308 1.76 -4.48 3.05
N ALA A 309 1.05 -4.16 4.12
CA ALA A 309 -0.37 -3.80 4.03
C ALA A 309 -0.60 -2.55 3.16
N GLU A 310 0.25 -1.54 3.27
CA GLU A 310 0.21 -0.34 2.43
C GLU A 310 0.50 -0.65 0.94
N LEU A 311 1.49 -1.52 0.68
CA LEU A 311 1.84 -1.93 -0.67
C LEU A 311 0.73 -2.77 -1.32
N ASP A 312 0.11 -3.68 -0.56
CA ASP A 312 -1.04 -4.46 -1.02
C ASP A 312 -2.26 -3.56 -1.27
N HIS A 313 -2.51 -2.58 -0.39
CA HIS A 313 -3.57 -1.60 -0.58
C HIS A 313 -3.36 -0.74 -1.84
N ASN A 314 -2.14 -0.24 -2.07
CA ASN A 314 -1.81 0.51 -3.27
C ASN A 314 -1.96 -0.33 -4.54
N ARG A 315 -1.59 -1.62 -4.51
CA ARG A 315 -1.81 -2.53 -5.64
C ARG A 315 -3.30 -2.74 -5.93
N GLN A 316 -4.12 -2.93 -4.90
CA GLN A 316 -5.57 -3.04 -5.06
C GLN A 316 -6.17 -1.76 -5.65
N LEU A 317 -5.76 -0.59 -5.14
CA LEU A 317 -6.19 0.69 -5.69
C LEU A 317 -5.77 0.86 -7.16
N GLN A 318 -4.53 0.49 -7.50
CA GLN A 318 -4.04 0.54 -8.87
C GLN A 318 -4.88 -0.35 -9.80
N GLN A 319 -5.12 -1.61 -9.40
CA GLN A 319 -5.97 -2.54 -10.15
C GLN A 319 -7.40 -2.00 -10.30
N GLN A 320 -7.92 -1.35 -9.27
CA GLN A 320 -9.26 -0.78 -9.31
C GLN A 320 -9.34 0.47 -10.19
N ILE A 321 -8.29 1.30 -10.23
CA ILE A 321 -8.18 2.43 -11.16
C ILE A 321 -8.11 1.92 -12.60
N GLU A 322 -7.28 0.91 -12.87
CA GLU A 322 -7.15 0.30 -14.19
C GLU A 322 -8.48 -0.34 -14.63
N PHE A 323 -9.14 -1.06 -13.72
CA PHE A 323 -10.47 -1.64 -13.96
C PHE A 323 -11.52 -0.55 -14.26
N ASN A 324 -11.60 0.50 -13.44
CA ASN A 324 -12.55 1.61 -13.60
C ASN A 324 -12.26 2.49 -14.82
N ALA A 325 -11.02 2.53 -15.31
CA ALA A 325 -10.70 3.20 -16.56
C ALA A 325 -11.24 2.43 -17.77
N ALA A 326 -11.24 1.10 -17.67
CA ALA A 326 -11.72 0.20 -18.72
C ALA A 326 -13.21 -0.16 -18.62
N HIS A 327 -13.83 -0.07 -17.44
CA HIS A 327 -15.21 -0.47 -17.20
C HIS A 327 -16.07 0.64 -16.57
N ASP A 328 -17.34 0.68 -16.97
CA ASP A 328 -18.36 1.55 -16.44
C ASP A 328 -18.81 1.09 -15.04
N ASN A 329 -18.93 2.03 -14.10
CA ASN A 329 -19.18 1.74 -12.69
C ASN A 329 -20.63 1.38 -12.37
N ILE A 330 -21.58 1.64 -13.28
CA ILE A 330 -23.01 1.33 -13.10
C ILE A 330 -23.30 -0.07 -13.65
N THR A 331 -22.76 -0.37 -14.82
CA THR A 331 -23.10 -1.56 -15.59
C THR A 331 -22.06 -2.68 -15.50
N GLY A 332 -20.81 -2.36 -15.13
CA GLY A 332 -19.69 -3.29 -15.16
C GLY A 332 -19.19 -3.64 -16.58
N LEU A 333 -19.78 -3.04 -17.62
CA LEU A 333 -19.40 -3.23 -19.02
C LEU A 333 -18.18 -2.37 -19.38
N LEU A 334 -17.58 -2.60 -20.56
CA LEU A 334 -16.49 -1.75 -21.04
C LEU A 334 -16.93 -0.29 -21.20
N THR A 335 -16.01 0.63 -20.94
CA THR A 335 -16.18 2.04 -21.30
C THR A 335 -16.04 2.21 -22.81
N ARG A 336 -16.57 3.32 -23.34
CA ARG A 336 -16.41 3.69 -24.76
C ARG A 336 -14.97 3.59 -25.23
N THR A 337 -14.00 4.12 -24.48
CA THR A 337 -12.59 4.10 -24.90
C THR A 337 -12.03 2.67 -24.96
N ALA A 338 -12.33 1.83 -23.96
CA ALA A 338 -11.86 0.45 -23.93
C ALA A 338 -12.48 -0.39 -25.06
N PHE A 339 -13.77 -0.18 -25.32
CA PHE A 339 -14.48 -0.85 -26.41
C PHE A 339 -13.87 -0.56 -27.78
N PHE A 340 -13.60 0.71 -28.10
CA PHE A 340 -12.99 1.06 -29.39
C PHE A 340 -11.62 0.39 -29.58
N ASN A 341 -10.80 0.37 -28.53
CA ASN A 341 -9.49 -0.28 -28.58
C ASN A 341 -9.61 -1.81 -28.80
N GLU A 342 -10.57 -2.46 -28.14
CA GLU A 342 -10.79 -3.91 -28.28
C GLU A 342 -11.25 -4.26 -29.70
N ILE A 343 -12.20 -3.49 -30.25
CA ILE A 343 -12.70 -3.71 -31.61
C ILE A 343 -11.64 -3.39 -32.67
N ASP A 344 -10.87 -2.31 -32.51
CA ASP A 344 -9.76 -2.00 -33.42
C ASP A 344 -8.69 -3.11 -33.39
N GLN A 345 -8.42 -3.72 -32.22
CA GLN A 345 -7.52 -4.87 -32.11
C GLN A 345 -8.09 -6.11 -32.80
N GLN A 346 -9.39 -6.41 -32.65
CA GLN A 346 -10.03 -7.53 -33.35
C GLN A 346 -9.98 -7.36 -34.88
N LEU A 347 -10.32 -6.16 -35.36
CA LEU A 347 -10.29 -5.82 -36.78
C LEU A 347 -8.85 -5.88 -37.36
N GLN A 348 -7.82 -5.60 -36.56
CA GLN A 348 -6.41 -5.72 -36.97
C GLN A 348 -5.88 -7.15 -36.92
N ALA A 349 -6.30 -7.94 -35.93
CA ALA A 349 -5.81 -9.30 -35.70
C ALA A 349 -6.35 -10.30 -36.74
N GLN A 350 -7.52 -10.04 -37.32
CA GLN A 350 -8.17 -10.90 -38.28
C GLN A 350 -7.81 -10.49 -39.72
N GLN A 351 -6.70 -11.04 -40.24
CA GLN A 351 -6.24 -10.82 -41.63
C GLN A 351 -7.12 -11.52 -42.70
N ASP A 352 -8.02 -12.43 -42.31
CA ASP A 352 -8.95 -13.12 -43.20
C ASP A 352 -10.40 -12.88 -42.75
N ASN A 353 -11.13 -12.02 -43.49
CA ASN A 353 -12.58 -12.02 -43.70
C ASN A 353 -13.53 -12.26 -42.49
N ALA A 354 -13.13 -11.92 -41.27
CA ALA A 354 -13.99 -12.06 -40.11
C ALA A 354 -15.03 -10.95 -40.08
N GLU A 355 -16.30 -11.34 -40.06
CA GLU A 355 -17.44 -10.44 -40.06
C GLU A 355 -17.67 -9.92 -38.64
N VAL A 356 -17.35 -8.66 -38.38
CA VAL A 356 -17.74 -8.02 -37.12
C VAL A 356 -19.03 -7.25 -37.39
N THR A 357 -20.07 -7.59 -36.64
CA THR A 357 -21.31 -6.82 -36.62
C THR A 357 -21.43 -6.07 -35.30
N LEU A 358 -21.68 -4.77 -35.39
CA LEU A 358 -21.80 -3.90 -34.25
C LEU A 358 -23.26 -3.47 -34.10
N ILE A 359 -23.83 -3.78 -32.94
CA ILE A 359 -25.19 -3.44 -32.54
C ILE A 359 -25.10 -2.32 -31.51
N ILE A 360 -25.82 -1.24 -31.74
CA ILE A 360 -26.04 -0.17 -30.79
C ILE A 360 -27.49 -0.24 -30.33
N THR A 361 -27.71 -0.20 -29.01
CA THR A 361 -29.05 -0.11 -28.43
C THR A 361 -29.16 1.07 -27.47
N GLN A 362 -30.33 1.70 -27.42
CA GLN A 362 -30.61 2.81 -26.52
C GLN A 362 -31.94 2.63 -25.77
N ILE A 363 -31.92 2.91 -24.47
CA ILE A 363 -33.13 3.09 -23.65
C ILE A 363 -33.78 4.44 -24.02
N SER A 364 -34.77 4.41 -24.91
CA SER A 364 -35.37 5.61 -25.50
C SER A 364 -36.21 6.44 -24.52
N ASN A 365 -36.71 5.81 -23.46
CA ASN A 365 -37.52 6.45 -22.42
C ASN A 365 -36.74 6.76 -21.12
N LEU A 366 -35.39 6.78 -21.16
CA LEU A 366 -34.58 6.95 -19.95
C LEU A 366 -34.81 8.29 -19.23
N GLU A 367 -34.89 9.41 -19.96
CA GLU A 367 -35.17 10.73 -19.35
C GLU A 367 -36.56 10.78 -18.71
N SER A 368 -37.56 10.21 -19.39
CA SER A 368 -38.91 10.05 -18.84
C SER A 368 -38.89 9.19 -17.58
N MET A 369 -38.09 8.12 -17.56
CA MET A 369 -37.93 7.27 -16.37
C MET A 369 -37.30 8.05 -15.21
N ILE A 370 -36.24 8.83 -15.46
CA ILE A 370 -35.60 9.67 -14.44
C ILE A 370 -36.60 10.70 -13.90
N THR A 371 -37.39 11.31 -14.77
CA THR A 371 -38.36 12.36 -14.40
C THR A 371 -39.52 11.81 -13.57
N VAL A 372 -40.04 10.63 -13.92
CA VAL A 372 -41.23 10.05 -13.29
C VAL A 372 -40.88 9.20 -12.06
N PHE A 373 -39.80 8.42 -12.13
CA PHE A 373 -39.46 7.42 -11.11
C PHE A 373 -38.19 7.74 -10.33
N GLY A 374 -37.45 8.78 -10.73
CA GLY A 374 -36.21 9.19 -10.08
C GLY A 374 -34.97 8.43 -10.57
N TYR A 375 -33.81 8.91 -10.10
CA TYR A 375 -32.50 8.40 -10.53
C TYR A 375 -32.25 6.94 -10.14
N ASP A 376 -32.62 6.53 -8.93
CA ASP A 376 -32.30 5.19 -8.42
C ASP A 376 -32.95 4.09 -9.28
N THR A 377 -34.22 4.25 -9.64
CA THR A 377 -34.95 3.30 -10.48
C THR A 377 -34.39 3.26 -11.90
N ALA A 378 -34.13 4.42 -12.50
CA ALA A 378 -33.56 4.50 -13.85
C ALA A 378 -32.17 3.86 -13.94
N PHE A 379 -31.30 4.12 -12.96
CA PHE A 379 -29.94 3.56 -12.92
C PHE A 379 -29.95 2.06 -12.62
N THR A 380 -30.92 1.58 -11.84
CA THR A 380 -31.11 0.13 -11.63
C THR A 380 -31.49 -0.57 -12.93
N THR A 381 -32.35 0.03 -13.76
CA THR A 381 -32.69 -0.50 -15.09
C THR A 381 -31.47 -0.53 -16.01
N VAL A 382 -30.66 0.54 -16.02
CA VAL A 382 -29.39 0.60 -16.77
C VAL A 382 -28.43 -0.50 -16.30
N ALA A 383 -28.25 -0.67 -14.99
CA ALA A 383 -27.36 -1.69 -14.42
C ALA A 383 -27.80 -3.11 -14.79
N ARG A 384 -29.10 -3.42 -14.72
CA ARG A 384 -29.65 -4.73 -15.10
C ARG A 384 -29.47 -5.04 -16.58
N LEU A 385 -29.70 -4.06 -17.45
CA LEU A 385 -29.41 -4.22 -18.87
C LEU A 385 -27.92 -4.50 -19.08
N GLY A 386 -27.05 -3.77 -18.37
CA GLY A 386 -25.61 -4.03 -18.33
C GLY A 386 -25.26 -5.47 -17.95
N GLU A 387 -25.83 -5.98 -16.86
CA GLU A 387 -25.63 -7.36 -16.40
C GLU A 387 -26.04 -8.38 -17.47
N ARG A 388 -27.22 -8.19 -18.09
CA ARG A 388 -27.67 -9.06 -19.19
C ARG A 388 -26.71 -9.04 -20.37
N LEU A 389 -26.27 -7.86 -20.80
CA LEU A 389 -25.33 -7.72 -21.91
C LEU A 389 -23.96 -8.36 -21.62
N ASN A 390 -23.56 -8.42 -20.34
CA ASN A 390 -22.32 -9.08 -19.92
C ASN A 390 -22.43 -10.62 -19.95
N THR A 391 -23.64 -11.17 -19.92
CA THR A 391 -23.88 -12.63 -20.01
C THR A 391 -23.98 -13.15 -21.43
N LEU A 392 -23.97 -12.27 -22.44
CA LEU A 392 -24.06 -12.66 -23.85
C LEU A 392 -22.82 -13.47 -24.27
N PRO A 393 -22.98 -14.68 -24.80
CA PRO A 393 -21.85 -15.50 -25.22
C PRO A 393 -21.19 -14.90 -26.47
N ASN A 394 -19.85 -14.88 -26.50
CA ASN A 394 -19.04 -14.41 -27.63
C ASN A 394 -19.34 -12.97 -28.10
N ALA A 395 -19.90 -12.14 -27.22
CA ALA A 395 -20.16 -10.73 -27.48
C ALA A 395 -19.24 -9.84 -26.63
N ILE A 396 -18.78 -8.73 -27.21
CA ILE A 396 -18.13 -7.66 -26.45
C ILE A 396 -19.16 -6.57 -26.23
N SER A 397 -19.41 -6.24 -24.97
CA SER A 397 -20.44 -5.28 -24.58
C SER A 397 -19.84 -4.06 -23.87
N ALA A 398 -20.36 -2.88 -24.17
CA ALA A 398 -19.91 -1.61 -23.60
C ALA A 398 -21.08 -0.68 -23.29
N HIS A 399 -20.89 0.17 -22.28
CA HIS A 399 -21.81 1.27 -21.96
C HIS A 399 -21.17 2.60 -22.36
N PHE A 400 -21.85 3.35 -23.22
CA PHE A 400 -21.37 4.65 -23.73
C PHE A 400 -21.93 5.83 -22.93
N GLY A 401 -22.78 5.58 -21.94
CA GLY A 401 -23.52 6.58 -21.17
C GLY A 401 -24.89 6.90 -21.77
N SER A 402 -25.71 7.62 -21.01
CA SER A 402 -27.06 8.07 -21.43
C SER A 402 -27.98 6.93 -21.92
N GLY A 403 -27.83 5.73 -21.35
CA GLY A 403 -28.61 4.56 -21.73
C GLY A 403 -28.24 3.97 -23.09
N LEU A 404 -27.10 4.36 -23.67
CA LEU A 404 -26.56 3.85 -24.93
C LEU A 404 -25.55 2.72 -24.67
N PHE A 405 -25.76 1.59 -25.33
CA PHE A 405 -24.93 0.40 -25.21
C PHE A 405 -24.43 -0.03 -26.59
N ALA A 406 -23.22 -0.55 -26.64
CA ALA A 406 -22.62 -1.13 -27.83
C ALA A 406 -22.33 -2.61 -27.60
N ILE A 407 -22.66 -3.45 -28.58
CA ILE A 407 -22.45 -4.88 -28.57
C ILE A 407 -21.77 -5.24 -29.89
N ALA A 408 -20.63 -5.90 -29.84
CA ALA A 408 -19.97 -6.44 -31.02
C ALA A 408 -20.06 -7.96 -31.02
N VAL A 409 -20.46 -8.53 -32.15
CA VAL A 409 -20.56 -9.98 -32.41
C VAL A 409 -19.81 -10.32 -33.68
N ASN A 410 -19.21 -11.50 -33.73
CA ASN A 410 -18.35 -11.95 -34.85
C ASN A 410 -19.12 -12.69 -35.96
N ASP A 411 -20.46 -12.63 -35.95
CA ASP A 411 -21.31 -13.36 -36.88
C ASP A 411 -22.60 -12.58 -37.13
N SER A 412 -22.84 -12.20 -38.40
CA SER A 412 -24.01 -11.43 -38.80
C SER A 412 -25.32 -12.21 -38.65
N GLU A 413 -25.29 -13.55 -38.71
CA GLU A 413 -26.47 -14.40 -38.49
C GLU A 413 -26.90 -14.43 -37.01
N GLN A 414 -26.01 -14.05 -36.08
CA GLN A 414 -26.30 -14.01 -34.65
C GLN A 414 -26.96 -12.70 -34.20
N VAL A 415 -27.10 -11.71 -35.08
CA VAL A 415 -27.63 -10.38 -34.73
C VAL A 415 -29.07 -10.46 -34.26
N GLU A 416 -29.95 -11.12 -35.02
CA GLU A 416 -31.37 -11.27 -34.64
C GLU A 416 -31.50 -12.02 -33.31
N HIS A 417 -30.79 -13.13 -33.15
CA HIS A 417 -30.79 -13.90 -31.92
C HIS A 417 -30.27 -13.11 -30.71
N THR A 418 -29.23 -12.29 -30.92
CA THR A 418 -28.68 -11.42 -29.88
C THR A 418 -29.68 -10.34 -29.49
N ILE A 419 -30.34 -9.71 -30.46
CA ILE A 419 -31.38 -8.70 -30.21
C ILE A 419 -32.57 -9.30 -29.46
N ASP A 420 -33.04 -10.49 -29.85
CA ASP A 420 -34.12 -11.20 -29.17
C ASP A 420 -33.78 -11.52 -27.71
N ASN A 421 -32.56 -12.00 -27.45
CA ASN A 421 -32.08 -12.25 -26.09
C ASN A 421 -32.02 -10.97 -25.23
N ILE A 422 -31.74 -9.82 -25.85
CA ILE A 422 -31.74 -8.52 -25.15
C ILE A 422 -33.18 -8.07 -24.86
N LEU A 423 -34.09 -8.28 -25.82
CA LEU A 423 -35.50 -7.90 -25.78
C LEU A 423 -36.37 -8.73 -24.83
N GLU A 424 -35.87 -9.87 -24.34
CA GLU A 424 -36.54 -10.62 -23.27
C GLU A 424 -36.90 -9.68 -22.10
N PRO A 425 -38.03 -9.87 -21.39
CA PRO A 425 -38.39 -8.96 -20.32
C PRO A 425 -37.37 -8.91 -19.18
N LEU A 426 -37.09 -7.73 -18.65
CA LEU A 426 -36.24 -7.52 -17.47
C LEU A 426 -37.07 -7.63 -16.18
N PHE A 427 -37.69 -8.78 -15.89
CA PHE A 427 -38.54 -8.93 -14.70
C PHE A 427 -37.75 -9.25 -13.42
N ALA A 428 -37.85 -8.37 -12.41
CA ALA A 428 -37.62 -8.66 -10.99
C ALA A 428 -38.08 -7.49 -10.09
N ASP A 429 -39.23 -7.68 -9.43
CA ASP A 429 -39.88 -6.91 -8.34
C ASP A 429 -40.50 -5.51 -8.57
N ALA A 430 -41.73 -5.39 -8.02
CA ALA A 430 -42.65 -4.28 -7.64
C ALA A 430 -42.80 -3.00 -8.48
N THR A 431 -41.88 -2.67 -9.38
CA THR A 431 -41.99 -1.54 -10.31
C THR A 431 -41.70 -2.05 -11.72
N ASP A 432 -42.75 -2.56 -12.38
CA ASP A 432 -42.75 -3.00 -13.77
C ASP A 432 -42.55 -1.81 -14.72
N ILE A 433 -41.31 -1.35 -14.88
CA ILE A 433 -40.95 -0.37 -15.90
C ILE A 433 -40.12 -1.06 -16.94
N GLU A 434 -40.75 -1.35 -18.08
CA GLU A 434 -40.09 -1.95 -19.22
C GLU A 434 -39.32 -0.85 -19.99
N PRO A 435 -37.99 -0.96 -20.15
CA PRO A 435 -37.24 -0.02 -20.95
C PRO A 435 -37.61 -0.18 -22.43
N GLN A 436 -37.84 0.94 -23.10
CA GLN A 436 -38.07 0.93 -24.54
C GLN A 436 -36.73 0.91 -25.26
N LEU A 437 -36.34 -0.28 -25.72
CA LEU A 437 -35.09 -0.48 -26.45
C LEU A 437 -35.31 -0.30 -27.95
N VAL A 438 -34.43 0.49 -28.56
CA VAL A 438 -34.32 0.64 -30.03
C VAL A 438 -32.91 0.27 -30.43
N PHE A 439 -32.78 -0.42 -31.56
CA PHE A 439 -31.53 -1.01 -32.03
C PHE A 439 -31.16 -0.49 -33.42
N GLY A 440 -29.88 -0.21 -33.60
CA GLY A 440 -29.25 0.02 -34.89
C GLY A 440 -28.03 -0.87 -35.01
N TYR A 441 -27.82 -1.52 -36.14
CA TYR A 441 -26.60 -2.32 -36.34
C TYR A 441 -25.93 -2.03 -37.67
N ALA A 442 -24.63 -2.29 -37.74
CA ALA A 442 -23.82 -2.19 -38.95
C ALA A 442 -22.78 -3.31 -38.96
N ASP A 443 -22.56 -3.91 -40.13
CA ASP A 443 -21.56 -4.95 -40.35
C ASP A 443 -20.36 -4.41 -41.14
N THR A 444 -19.25 -5.17 -41.09
CA THR A 444 -18.06 -4.90 -41.91
C THR A 444 -18.27 -5.21 -43.39
N LEU A 445 -19.30 -5.97 -43.76
CA LEU A 445 -19.64 -6.34 -45.15
C LEU A 445 -20.14 -5.13 -45.97
N CYS A 446 -20.63 -4.10 -45.30
CA CYS A 446 -21.05 -2.83 -45.89
C CYS A 446 -19.87 -1.95 -46.40
N SER A 447 -18.64 -2.45 -46.46
CA SER A 447 -17.48 -1.68 -46.95
C SER A 447 -16.48 -2.53 -47.72
N ILE A 448 -15.96 -1.95 -48.81
CA ILE A 448 -14.91 -2.55 -49.64
C ILE A 448 -13.52 -2.30 -49.02
N GLU A 449 -13.39 -1.29 -48.17
CA GLU A 449 -12.14 -0.92 -47.49
C GLU A 449 -12.13 -1.33 -46.01
N PRO A 450 -10.94 -1.58 -45.41
CA PRO A 450 -10.81 -1.86 -43.99
C PRO A 450 -11.41 -0.72 -43.14
N ILE A 451 -12.48 -1.03 -42.44
CA ILE A 451 -13.17 -0.11 -41.53
C ILE A 451 -12.48 -0.11 -40.17
N LYS A 452 -12.43 1.07 -39.52
CA LYS A 452 -12.04 1.22 -38.12
C LYS A 452 -13.27 1.13 -37.21
N ALA A 453 -13.09 0.76 -35.95
CA ALA A 453 -14.17 0.67 -34.96
C ALA A 453 -15.03 1.94 -34.93
N ALA A 454 -14.40 3.12 -35.03
CA ALA A 454 -15.10 4.40 -35.00
C ALA A 454 -16.12 4.58 -36.15
N GLU A 455 -15.77 4.15 -37.36
CA GLU A 455 -16.68 4.26 -38.51
C GLU A 455 -17.82 3.24 -38.40
N LEU A 456 -17.53 2.03 -37.91
CA LEU A 456 -18.56 1.00 -37.69
C LEU A 456 -19.58 1.44 -36.62
N VAL A 457 -19.10 2.00 -35.51
CA VAL A 457 -19.95 2.61 -34.46
C VAL A 457 -20.80 3.74 -35.05
N ARG A 458 -20.20 4.64 -35.86
CA ARG A 458 -20.93 5.75 -36.49
C ARG A 458 -22.08 5.24 -37.35
N ARG A 459 -21.84 4.23 -38.19
CA ARG A 459 -22.87 3.60 -39.04
C ARG A 459 -23.98 2.95 -38.23
N ALA A 460 -23.64 2.22 -37.16
CA ALA A 460 -24.65 1.62 -36.27
C ALA A 460 -25.49 2.68 -35.53
N ILE A 461 -24.89 3.80 -35.10
CA ILE A 461 -25.62 4.95 -34.53
C ILE A 461 -26.53 5.61 -35.58
N THR A 462 -26.09 5.73 -36.83
CA THR A 462 -26.94 6.21 -37.93
C THR A 462 -28.17 5.31 -38.10
N ALA A 463 -27.98 3.99 -38.07
CA ALA A 463 -29.08 3.03 -38.11
C ALA A 463 -30.02 3.16 -36.89
N LEU A 464 -29.47 3.34 -35.68
CA LEU A 464 -30.28 3.57 -34.47
C LEU A 464 -31.13 4.83 -34.63
N THR A 465 -30.53 5.93 -35.07
CA THR A 465 -31.21 7.22 -35.26
C THR A 465 -32.32 7.09 -36.30
N TYR A 466 -32.05 6.38 -37.40
CA TYR A 466 -33.06 6.06 -38.41
C TYR A 466 -34.21 5.23 -37.83
N ALA A 467 -33.91 4.22 -37.00
CA ALA A 467 -34.91 3.38 -36.34
C ALA A 467 -35.83 4.22 -35.43
N GLN A 468 -35.25 5.10 -34.61
CA GLN A 468 -35.98 6.03 -33.74
C GLN A 468 -36.90 6.96 -34.55
N ARG A 469 -36.39 7.59 -35.61
CA ARG A 469 -37.18 8.47 -36.49
C ARG A 469 -38.35 7.76 -37.16
N LYS A 470 -38.13 6.53 -37.64
CA LYS A 470 -39.18 5.72 -38.29
C LYS A 470 -40.07 4.98 -37.30
N LYS A 471 -39.84 5.15 -36.00
CA LYS A 471 -40.56 4.44 -34.92
C LYS A 471 -40.55 2.91 -35.13
N VAL A 472 -39.43 2.38 -35.63
CA VAL A 472 -39.18 0.93 -35.76
C VAL A 472 -38.20 0.47 -34.70
N LYS A 473 -38.33 -0.77 -34.22
CA LYS A 473 -37.50 -1.29 -33.13
C LYS A 473 -36.04 -1.54 -33.53
N VAL A 474 -35.80 -1.96 -34.77
CA VAL A 474 -34.49 -2.38 -35.26
C VAL A 474 -34.28 -1.80 -36.65
N SER A 475 -33.07 -1.33 -36.94
CA SER A 475 -32.65 -0.97 -38.30
C SER A 475 -31.23 -1.41 -38.61
N HIS A 476 -31.02 -1.86 -39.85
CA HIS A 476 -29.70 -2.14 -40.40
C HIS A 476 -29.16 -0.92 -41.15
N TYR A 477 -27.89 -0.59 -40.95
CA TYR A 477 -27.20 0.40 -41.75
C TYR A 477 -27.21 0.04 -43.24
N ARG A 478 -27.54 1.02 -44.07
CA ARG A 478 -27.45 0.98 -45.54
C ARG A 478 -27.09 2.38 -46.01
N ASP A 479 -26.39 2.53 -47.13
CA ASP A 479 -26.01 3.86 -47.63
C ASP A 479 -27.23 4.77 -47.89
N SER A 480 -28.42 4.20 -48.13
CA SER A 480 -29.67 4.96 -48.29
C SER A 480 -30.17 5.66 -47.03
N ILE A 481 -29.67 5.30 -45.85
CA ILE A 481 -30.07 5.92 -44.57
C ILE A 481 -29.02 6.89 -44.02
N GLU A 482 -27.91 7.08 -44.73
CA GLU A 482 -26.88 8.04 -44.37
C GLU A 482 -27.49 9.46 -44.35
N PRO A 483 -27.28 10.26 -43.29
CA PRO A 483 -27.79 11.63 -43.26
C PRO A 483 -27.18 12.42 -44.42
N ASP A 484 -28.03 13.03 -45.23
CA ASP A 484 -27.55 13.87 -46.34
C ASP A 484 -26.66 14.98 -45.77
N ALA A 485 -25.40 15.05 -46.24
CA ALA A 485 -24.46 16.08 -45.85
C ALA A 485 -25.02 17.49 -46.14
N ASN A 486 -25.89 17.62 -47.14
CA ASN A 486 -26.61 18.86 -47.42
C ASN A 486 -27.56 19.24 -46.28
N ASN A 487 -28.19 18.29 -45.58
CA ASN A 487 -29.09 18.60 -44.47
C ASN A 487 -28.35 19.24 -43.30
N LEU A 488 -27.18 18.69 -42.92
CA LEU A 488 -26.32 19.28 -41.90
C LEU A 488 -25.84 20.68 -42.31
N ARG A 489 -25.50 20.84 -43.58
CA ARG A 489 -25.12 22.13 -44.14
C ARG A 489 -26.26 23.15 -44.02
N LEU A 490 -27.47 22.80 -44.42
CA LEU A 490 -28.65 23.65 -44.29
C LEU A 490 -28.90 24.04 -42.83
N LEU A 491 -28.88 23.09 -41.90
CA LEU A 491 -29.04 23.38 -40.47
C LEU A 491 -27.99 24.38 -39.95
N ASN A 492 -26.72 24.21 -40.34
CA ASN A 492 -25.65 25.13 -39.97
C ASN A 492 -25.85 26.54 -40.58
N ASP A 493 -26.26 26.61 -41.85
CA ASP A 493 -26.52 27.88 -42.53
C ASP A 493 -27.74 28.59 -41.90
N PHE A 494 -28.79 27.86 -41.51
CA PHE A 494 -29.91 28.43 -40.74
C PHE A 494 -29.46 28.96 -39.38
N GLN A 495 -28.65 28.22 -38.62
CA GLN A 495 -28.13 28.70 -37.33
C GLN A 495 -27.29 29.98 -37.48
N LYS A 496 -26.52 30.09 -38.56
CA LYS A 496 -25.63 31.23 -38.81
C LYS A 496 -26.36 32.46 -39.32
N PHE A 497 -27.33 32.30 -40.21
CA PHE A 497 -27.98 33.41 -40.93
C PHE A 497 -29.42 33.67 -40.49
N GLY A 498 -30.03 32.76 -39.72
CA GLY A 498 -31.44 32.80 -39.35
C GLY A 498 -32.35 32.91 -40.57
N CYS A 499 -33.39 33.73 -40.47
CA CYS A 499 -34.36 33.91 -41.54
C CYS A 499 -33.89 34.84 -42.69
N ARG A 500 -32.65 35.33 -42.69
CA ARG A 500 -32.18 36.36 -43.67
C ARG A 500 -32.10 35.89 -45.12
N GLN A 501 -32.06 34.58 -45.33
CA GLN A 501 -31.97 33.96 -46.65
C GLN A 501 -33.33 33.47 -47.16
N PHE A 502 -34.40 33.71 -46.41
CA PHE A 502 -35.73 33.30 -46.79
C PHE A 502 -36.46 34.43 -47.51
N VAL A 503 -37.32 34.05 -48.44
CA VAL A 503 -38.17 34.94 -49.21
C VAL A 503 -39.56 34.33 -49.32
N LEU A 504 -40.59 35.17 -49.42
CA LEU A 504 -41.94 34.72 -49.72
C LEU A 504 -42.19 34.78 -51.23
N HIS A 505 -42.68 33.68 -51.77
CA HIS A 505 -43.38 33.67 -53.04
C HIS A 505 -44.88 33.62 -52.77
N PHE A 506 -45.68 34.17 -53.66
CA PHE A 506 -47.12 34.23 -53.54
C PHE A 506 -47.76 33.47 -54.69
N GLN A 507 -48.74 32.62 -54.39
CA GLN A 507 -49.52 31.94 -55.41
C GLN A 507 -50.97 32.45 -55.41
N PRO A 508 -51.47 32.98 -56.54
CA PRO A 508 -52.83 33.51 -56.61
C PRO A 508 -53.88 32.40 -56.64
N GLN A 509 -55.00 32.67 -55.97
CA GLN A 509 -56.22 31.86 -56.00
C GLN A 509 -57.31 32.60 -56.79
N LEU A 510 -57.94 31.90 -57.72
CA LEU A 510 -59.01 32.44 -58.56
C LEU A 510 -60.38 32.14 -57.96
N ASP A 511 -61.15 33.19 -57.66
CA ASP A 511 -62.58 33.09 -57.33
C ASP A 511 -63.37 32.74 -58.59
N LEU A 512 -63.98 31.56 -58.63
CA LEU A 512 -64.66 31.04 -59.81
C LEU A 512 -65.96 31.80 -60.12
N ALA A 513 -66.62 32.37 -59.12
CA ALA A 513 -67.86 33.12 -59.28
C ALA A 513 -67.57 34.55 -59.76
N LYS A 514 -66.59 35.23 -59.14
CA LYS A 514 -66.22 36.62 -59.46
C LYS A 514 -65.24 36.74 -60.62
N GLN A 515 -64.60 35.64 -61.02
CA GLN A 515 -63.55 35.61 -62.03
C GLN A 515 -62.43 36.62 -61.70
N SER A 516 -62.03 36.67 -60.43
CA SER A 516 -61.04 37.63 -59.93
C SER A 516 -60.11 36.98 -58.92
N VAL A 517 -58.87 37.45 -58.88
CA VAL A 517 -57.89 37.06 -57.85
C VAL A 517 -57.97 38.05 -56.71
N SER A 518 -58.29 37.55 -55.52
CA SER A 518 -58.37 38.35 -54.28
C SER A 518 -57.69 37.65 -53.09
N HIS A 519 -57.20 36.43 -53.29
CA HIS A 519 -56.55 35.63 -52.27
C HIS A 519 -55.22 35.13 -52.85
N VAL A 520 -54.18 35.09 -52.03
CA VAL A 520 -52.88 34.52 -52.36
C VAL A 520 -52.38 33.66 -51.21
N GLU A 521 -51.68 32.59 -51.52
CA GLU A 521 -50.96 31.81 -50.52
C GLU A 521 -49.51 32.27 -50.45
N ALA A 522 -49.03 32.59 -49.24
CA ALA A 522 -47.64 32.91 -48.97
C ALA A 522 -46.82 31.62 -48.77
N LEU A 523 -46.00 31.33 -49.76
CA LEU A 523 -45.17 30.14 -49.85
C LEU A 523 -43.71 30.50 -49.60
N ILE A 524 -43.18 30.00 -48.49
CA ILE A 524 -41.78 30.20 -48.10
C ILE A 524 -40.82 29.59 -49.13
N ARG A 525 -39.71 30.27 -49.41
CA ARG A 525 -38.59 29.75 -50.21
C ARG A 525 -37.28 30.13 -49.55
N TRP A 526 -36.28 29.26 -49.65
CA TRP A 526 -34.95 29.56 -49.14
C TRP A 526 -34.04 29.90 -50.32
N GLN A 527 -33.67 31.17 -50.42
CA GLN A 527 -32.72 31.68 -51.40
C GLN A 527 -31.29 31.45 -50.92
N HIS A 528 -30.81 30.21 -51.06
CA HIS A 528 -29.47 29.82 -50.62
C HIS A 528 -28.38 30.34 -51.58
N PRO A 529 -27.31 30.97 -51.09
CA PRO A 529 -26.28 31.58 -51.95
C PRO A 529 -25.61 30.62 -52.94
N GLU A 530 -25.42 29.36 -52.53
CA GLU A 530 -24.71 28.36 -53.33
C GLU A 530 -25.63 27.30 -53.96
N LEU A 531 -26.78 27.02 -53.34
CA LEU A 531 -27.69 25.94 -53.76
C LEU A 531 -28.87 26.49 -54.59
N GLY A 532 -28.98 27.81 -54.71
CA GLY A 532 -30.09 28.47 -55.39
C GLY A 532 -31.36 28.45 -54.54
N LEU A 533 -32.51 28.47 -55.22
CA LEU A 533 -33.82 28.51 -54.56
C LEU A 533 -34.23 27.10 -54.10
N ILE A 534 -34.17 26.86 -52.80
CA ILE A 534 -34.51 25.58 -52.20
C ILE A 534 -36.01 25.57 -51.83
N PRO A 535 -36.75 24.50 -52.21
CA PRO A 535 -38.17 24.39 -51.90
C PRO A 535 -38.44 23.91 -50.46
N PRO A 536 -39.62 24.25 -49.89
CA PRO A 536 -40.01 23.95 -48.51
C PRO A 536 -39.78 22.51 -48.06
N TYR A 537 -40.18 21.54 -48.89
CA TYR A 537 -40.13 20.11 -48.55
C TYR A 537 -38.70 19.60 -48.25
N GLN A 538 -37.65 20.34 -48.64
CA GLN A 538 -36.27 19.96 -48.32
C GLN A 538 -35.80 20.48 -46.95
N PHE A 539 -36.31 21.63 -46.49
CA PHE A 539 -35.78 22.27 -45.29
C PHE A 539 -36.77 22.35 -44.12
N ILE A 540 -38.08 22.37 -44.37
CA ILE A 540 -39.09 22.40 -43.29
C ILE A 540 -38.91 21.21 -42.34
N PRO A 541 -38.81 19.95 -42.82
CA PRO A 541 -38.61 18.81 -41.92
C PRO A 541 -37.34 18.94 -41.05
N LEU A 542 -36.28 19.53 -41.60
CA LEU A 542 -35.02 19.75 -40.87
C LEU A 542 -35.19 20.80 -39.76
N LEU A 543 -35.92 21.88 -40.05
CA LEU A 543 -36.18 22.94 -39.09
C LEU A 543 -37.20 22.53 -38.02
N GLU A 544 -38.13 21.64 -38.34
CA GLU A 544 -38.99 20.99 -37.36
C GLU A 544 -38.18 20.14 -36.39
N GLU A 545 -37.35 19.22 -36.91
CA GLU A 545 -36.49 18.35 -36.08
C GLU A 545 -35.50 19.13 -35.20
N SER A 546 -34.97 20.25 -35.71
CA SER A 546 -34.00 21.08 -34.98
C SER A 546 -34.63 22.16 -34.09
N GLY A 547 -35.97 22.30 -34.09
CA GLY A 547 -36.70 23.34 -33.37
C GLY A 547 -36.60 24.75 -33.98
N GLY A 548 -36.00 24.89 -35.16
CA GLY A 548 -35.93 26.15 -35.92
C GLY A 548 -37.26 26.60 -36.55
N ILE A 549 -38.24 25.69 -36.68
CA ILE A 549 -39.51 25.97 -37.37
C ILE A 549 -40.28 27.14 -36.73
N LYS A 550 -40.31 27.22 -35.39
CA LYS A 550 -40.95 28.31 -34.65
C LYS A 550 -40.42 29.69 -35.04
N GLN A 551 -39.11 29.81 -35.25
CA GLN A 551 -38.50 31.06 -35.69
C GLN A 551 -38.92 31.39 -37.13
N LEU A 552 -38.97 30.38 -37.99
CA LEU A 552 -39.35 30.53 -39.39
C LEU A 552 -40.83 30.91 -39.54
N THR A 553 -41.77 30.21 -38.88
CA THR A 553 -43.20 30.53 -38.94
C THR A 553 -43.45 31.97 -38.50
N ARG A 554 -42.84 32.41 -37.39
CA ARG A 554 -42.96 33.79 -36.91
C ARG A 554 -42.46 34.80 -37.94
N TRP A 555 -41.34 34.51 -38.61
CA TRP A 555 -40.83 35.36 -39.68
C TRP A 555 -41.79 35.41 -40.88
N VAL A 556 -42.35 34.27 -41.30
CA VAL A 556 -43.34 34.21 -42.39
C VAL A 556 -44.56 35.06 -42.08
N ILE A 557 -45.12 34.95 -40.86
CA ILE A 557 -46.27 35.74 -40.42
C ILE A 557 -45.95 37.23 -40.43
N GLN A 558 -44.76 37.62 -39.96
CA GLN A 558 -44.31 39.02 -39.98
C GLN A 558 -44.25 39.57 -41.41
N GLN A 559 -43.64 38.82 -42.34
CA GLN A 559 -43.53 39.24 -43.73
C GLN A 559 -44.90 39.32 -44.42
N ALA A 560 -45.81 38.36 -44.16
CA ALA A 560 -47.18 38.40 -44.67
C ALA A 560 -47.95 39.62 -44.15
N VAL A 561 -47.86 39.93 -42.85
CA VAL A 561 -48.50 41.10 -42.27
C VAL A 561 -47.86 42.42 -42.75
N GLU A 562 -46.55 42.46 -42.94
CA GLU A 562 -45.87 43.62 -43.54
C GLU A 562 -46.37 43.88 -44.96
N ARG A 563 -46.58 42.82 -45.75
CA ARG A 563 -47.18 42.93 -47.08
C ARG A 563 -48.62 43.47 -47.01
N LEU A 564 -49.45 42.95 -46.12
CA LEU A 564 -50.83 43.44 -45.91
C LEU A 564 -50.87 44.92 -45.52
N LYS A 565 -49.93 45.37 -44.68
CA LYS A 565 -49.80 46.80 -44.31
C LYS A 565 -49.50 47.67 -45.53
N GLN A 566 -48.63 47.20 -46.42
CA GLN A 566 -48.32 47.92 -47.66
C GLN A 566 -49.56 48.03 -48.56
N ASP A 567 -50.31 46.94 -48.73
CA ASP A 567 -51.53 46.91 -49.55
C ASP A 567 -52.64 47.82 -48.99
N GLU A 568 -52.86 47.84 -47.67
CA GLU A 568 -53.83 48.75 -47.04
C GLU A 568 -53.41 50.22 -47.18
N SER A 569 -52.11 50.52 -47.05
CA SER A 569 -51.59 51.88 -47.18
C SER A 569 -51.65 52.44 -48.61
N ALA A 570 -51.59 51.55 -49.61
CA ALA A 570 -51.68 51.90 -51.02
C ALA A 570 -53.11 52.30 -51.47
N ASN A 571 -54.10 52.19 -50.57
CA ASN A 571 -55.50 52.58 -50.78
C ASN A 571 -56.11 51.87 -52.02
N GLU A 572 -55.71 50.61 -52.26
CA GLU A 572 -56.31 49.80 -53.32
C GLU A 572 -57.76 49.47 -52.95
N SER A 573 -58.67 49.67 -53.90
CA SER A 573 -60.12 49.45 -53.73
C SER A 573 -60.52 47.98 -53.51
N LYS A 574 -59.55 47.06 -53.41
CA LYS A 574 -59.75 45.63 -53.13
C LYS A 574 -58.59 45.09 -52.28
N PRO A 575 -58.80 44.82 -50.98
CA PRO A 575 -57.75 44.25 -50.15
C PRO A 575 -57.44 42.81 -50.56
N LEU A 576 -56.15 42.46 -50.56
CA LEU A 576 -55.65 41.12 -50.82
C LEU A 576 -55.72 40.30 -49.54
N MET A 577 -56.25 39.08 -49.60
CA MET A 577 -56.17 38.13 -48.49
C MET A 577 -54.92 37.26 -48.66
N ILE A 578 -54.15 37.09 -47.59
CA ILE A 578 -52.92 36.28 -47.59
C ILE A 578 -53.10 35.09 -46.66
N SER A 579 -52.98 33.89 -47.23
CA SER A 579 -52.89 32.64 -46.48
C SER A 579 -51.45 32.34 -46.05
N VAL A 580 -51.26 31.87 -44.82
CA VAL A 580 -49.98 31.44 -44.25
C VAL A 580 -50.12 30.09 -43.60
N ASN A 581 -49.27 29.14 -43.98
CA ASN A 581 -49.17 27.84 -43.32
C ASN A 581 -48.61 27.97 -41.91
N ILE A 582 -49.26 27.33 -40.94
CA ILE A 582 -48.81 27.21 -39.54
C ILE A 582 -48.88 25.76 -39.09
N SER A 583 -48.03 25.39 -38.13
CA SER A 583 -47.99 24.03 -37.61
C SER A 583 -48.86 23.83 -36.36
N SER A 584 -49.23 22.59 -36.02
CA SER A 584 -49.80 22.25 -34.71
C SER A 584 -48.91 22.71 -33.55
N HIS A 585 -47.58 22.61 -33.70
CA HIS A 585 -46.61 23.07 -32.71
C HIS A 585 -46.71 24.57 -32.41
N ASP A 586 -47.05 25.39 -33.41
CA ASP A 586 -47.31 26.82 -33.22
C ASP A 586 -48.61 27.03 -32.43
N LEU A 587 -49.64 26.23 -32.67
CA LEU A 587 -50.94 26.33 -31.97
C LEU A 587 -50.85 25.92 -30.49
N VAL A 588 -49.93 25.02 -30.13
CA VAL A 588 -49.70 24.66 -28.71
C VAL A 588 -48.62 25.50 -28.03
N ASP A 589 -47.95 26.41 -28.73
CA ASP A 589 -47.02 27.37 -28.12
C ASP A 589 -47.78 28.44 -27.31
N GLU A 590 -47.39 28.65 -26.05
CA GLU A 590 -48.00 29.68 -25.18
C GLU A 590 -47.76 31.10 -25.71
N ASP A 591 -46.64 31.29 -26.41
CA ASP A 591 -46.23 32.59 -26.92
C ASP A 591 -46.83 32.92 -28.29
N PHE A 592 -47.47 31.97 -28.98
CA PHE A 592 -47.94 32.16 -30.36
C PHE A 592 -49.07 33.20 -30.45
N LEU A 593 -50.15 33.04 -29.67
CA LEU A 593 -51.23 34.01 -29.63
C LEU A 593 -50.78 35.43 -29.24
N PRO A 594 -49.99 35.62 -28.16
CA PRO A 594 -49.40 36.92 -27.85
C PRO A 594 -48.57 37.51 -29.00
N PHE A 595 -47.80 36.66 -29.69
CA PHE A 595 -47.01 37.07 -30.86
C PHE A 595 -47.90 37.54 -32.02
N VAL A 596 -48.90 36.75 -32.43
CA VAL A 596 -49.82 37.10 -33.53
C VAL A 596 -50.52 38.42 -33.24
N ARG A 597 -51.05 38.59 -32.02
CA ARG A 597 -51.70 39.84 -31.58
C ARG A 597 -50.77 41.05 -31.69
N LYS A 598 -49.48 40.88 -31.41
CA LYS A 598 -48.49 41.95 -31.51
C LYS A 598 -48.17 42.29 -32.97
N VAL A 599 -48.03 41.27 -33.83
CA VAL A 599 -47.60 41.46 -35.22
C VAL A 599 -48.69 42.09 -36.07
N ILE A 600 -49.95 41.63 -35.90
CA ILE A 600 -51.10 42.11 -36.67
C ILE A 600 -51.21 43.64 -36.58
N GLY A 601 -51.03 44.21 -35.38
CA GLY A 601 -51.07 45.66 -35.18
C GLY A 601 -52.41 46.23 -35.63
N ASP A 602 -52.37 47.19 -36.55
CA ASP A 602 -53.55 47.94 -37.01
C ASP A 602 -54.16 47.44 -38.33
N ILE A 603 -53.65 46.34 -38.92
CA ILE A 603 -54.28 45.81 -40.15
C ILE A 603 -55.66 45.24 -39.85
N ASN A 604 -56.52 45.18 -40.87
CA ASN A 604 -57.76 44.43 -40.75
C ASN A 604 -57.45 42.92 -40.64
N PRO A 605 -57.75 42.27 -39.50
CA PRO A 605 -57.39 40.87 -39.27
C PRO A 605 -57.99 39.90 -40.28
N SER A 606 -59.12 40.26 -40.91
CA SER A 606 -59.79 39.43 -41.92
C SER A 606 -59.00 39.27 -43.22
N HIS A 607 -57.90 39.99 -43.40
CA HIS A 607 -57.01 39.83 -44.55
C HIS A 607 -55.94 38.75 -44.34
N LEU A 608 -55.80 38.22 -43.13
CA LEU A 608 -54.86 37.12 -42.83
C LEU A 608 -55.65 35.83 -42.63
N VAL A 609 -55.21 34.76 -43.29
CA VAL A 609 -55.75 33.41 -43.15
C VAL A 609 -54.64 32.47 -42.72
N PHE A 610 -54.88 31.63 -41.71
CA PHE A 610 -53.96 30.58 -41.32
C PHE A 610 -54.39 29.24 -41.87
N GLU A 611 -53.47 28.54 -42.52
CA GLU A 611 -53.69 27.21 -43.08
C GLU A 611 -53.03 26.17 -42.16
N ILE A 612 -53.79 25.12 -41.82
CA ILE A 612 -53.35 24.04 -40.93
C ILE A 612 -53.72 22.71 -41.59
N THR A 613 -52.79 21.76 -41.66
CA THR A 613 -53.06 20.47 -42.30
C THR A 613 -54.07 19.63 -41.51
N GLU A 614 -54.83 18.79 -42.21
CA GLU A 614 -55.80 17.88 -41.60
C GLU A 614 -55.19 16.98 -40.51
N SER A 615 -53.99 16.46 -40.76
CA SER A 615 -53.33 15.53 -39.83
C SER A 615 -52.87 16.22 -38.54
N GLU A 616 -52.33 17.43 -38.66
CA GLU A 616 -51.88 18.24 -37.52
C GLU A 616 -53.02 18.67 -36.61
N LEU A 617 -54.21 18.84 -37.18
CA LEU A 617 -55.42 19.16 -36.44
C LEU A 617 -55.92 18.00 -35.56
N ILE A 618 -55.65 16.74 -35.94
CA ILE A 618 -56.14 15.54 -35.23
C ILE A 618 -55.24 15.17 -34.04
N GLU A 619 -53.93 15.40 -34.14
CA GLU A 619 -52.97 14.94 -33.12
C GLU A 619 -53.05 15.69 -31.78
N GLU A 620 -53.64 16.90 -31.72
CA GLU A 620 -53.71 17.71 -30.48
C GLU A 620 -55.00 18.56 -30.38
N SER A 621 -56.04 18.06 -29.69
CA SER A 621 -57.42 18.49 -29.97
C SER A 621 -58.03 19.62 -29.11
N GLU A 622 -57.59 19.87 -27.87
CA GLU A 622 -58.24 20.89 -27.03
C GLU A 622 -57.55 22.26 -27.12
N ARG A 623 -56.24 22.29 -26.97
CA ARG A 623 -55.49 23.55 -26.95
C ARG A 623 -55.44 24.21 -28.34
N ALA A 624 -55.18 23.44 -29.39
CA ALA A 624 -55.19 23.97 -30.75
C ALA A 624 -56.56 24.56 -31.11
N ARG A 625 -57.65 23.87 -30.73
CA ARG A 625 -59.03 24.36 -30.88
C ARG A 625 -59.26 25.68 -30.15
N GLU A 626 -58.83 25.80 -28.90
CA GLU A 626 -58.93 27.07 -28.17
C GLU A 626 -58.18 28.20 -28.86
N VAL A 627 -57.00 27.92 -29.42
CA VAL A 627 -56.21 28.92 -30.14
C VAL A 627 -56.90 29.33 -31.44
N ILE A 628 -57.42 28.39 -32.23
CA ILE A 628 -58.18 28.68 -33.45
C ILE A 628 -59.43 29.53 -33.13
N GLN A 629 -60.18 29.20 -32.07
CA GLN A 629 -61.32 30.00 -31.63
C GLN A 629 -60.90 31.43 -31.22
N LYS A 630 -59.77 31.57 -30.52
CA LYS A 630 -59.22 32.89 -30.16
C LYS A 630 -58.78 33.68 -31.40
N LEU A 631 -58.17 33.03 -32.39
CA LEU A 631 -57.81 33.65 -33.68
C LEU A 631 -59.05 34.12 -34.45
N ALA A 632 -60.08 33.27 -34.53
CA ALA A 632 -61.37 33.63 -35.13
C ALA A 632 -62.04 34.81 -34.41
N SER A 633 -61.96 34.86 -33.06
CA SER A 633 -62.47 36.00 -32.27
C SER A 633 -61.72 37.31 -32.53
N MET A 634 -60.48 37.24 -33.01
CA MET A 634 -59.70 38.39 -33.47
C MET A 634 -60.06 38.80 -34.90
N GLY A 635 -60.88 38.02 -35.61
CA GLY A 635 -61.24 38.22 -37.01
C GLY A 635 -60.25 37.62 -38.01
N ILE A 636 -59.28 36.83 -37.56
CA ILE A 636 -58.31 36.14 -38.43
C ILE A 636 -58.97 34.88 -39.01
N GLY A 637 -58.81 34.67 -40.31
CA GLY A 637 -59.34 33.48 -40.99
C GLY A 637 -58.53 32.22 -40.66
N SER A 638 -59.17 31.06 -40.77
CA SER A 638 -58.51 29.75 -40.66
C SER A 638 -59.05 28.79 -41.71
N ALA A 639 -58.14 28.05 -42.34
CA ALA A 639 -58.43 27.06 -43.37
C ALA A 639 -57.82 25.70 -43.00
N VAL A 640 -58.52 24.62 -43.36
CA VAL A 640 -58.02 23.25 -43.24
C VAL A 640 -57.37 22.85 -44.57
N ASP A 641 -56.09 22.51 -44.54
CA ASP A 641 -55.31 22.11 -45.71
C ASP A 641 -55.20 20.58 -45.86
N ASP A 642 -54.87 20.12 -47.08
CA ASP A 642 -54.72 18.71 -47.46
C ASP A 642 -55.93 17.81 -47.11
N PHE A 643 -57.15 18.37 -47.15
CA PHE A 643 -58.35 17.67 -46.68
C PHE A 643 -58.71 16.46 -47.55
N GLY A 644 -58.95 15.32 -46.88
CA GLY A 644 -59.32 14.04 -47.49
C GLY A 644 -58.19 13.00 -47.53
N THR A 645 -56.99 13.36 -47.04
CA THR A 645 -55.84 12.45 -46.96
C THR A 645 -55.76 11.71 -45.62
N GLY A 646 -56.47 12.20 -44.59
CA GLY A 646 -56.48 11.65 -43.23
C GLY A 646 -57.81 11.00 -42.78
N TYR A 647 -57.89 10.72 -41.48
CA TYR A 647 -59.09 10.20 -40.81
C TYR A 647 -59.79 11.32 -40.00
N SER A 648 -60.20 12.42 -40.64
CA SER A 648 -61.04 13.40 -39.93
C SER A 648 -62.40 12.82 -39.55
N SER A 649 -62.75 12.92 -38.27
CA SER A 649 -64.14 12.76 -37.87
C SER A 649 -64.90 14.03 -38.28
N LEU A 650 -66.00 13.88 -39.02
CA LEU A 650 -66.94 14.98 -39.33
C LEU A 650 -67.36 15.78 -38.09
N ALA A 651 -67.42 15.12 -36.94
CA ALA A 651 -67.68 15.75 -35.64
C ALA A 651 -66.62 16.80 -35.27
N TYR A 652 -65.35 16.55 -35.60
CA TYR A 652 -64.26 17.47 -35.30
C TYR A 652 -64.35 18.75 -36.12
N LEU A 653 -64.66 18.62 -37.42
CA LEU A 653 -64.75 19.76 -38.31
C LEU A 653 -65.94 20.68 -37.98
N ASN A 654 -67.04 20.13 -37.46
CA ASN A 654 -68.19 20.91 -36.99
C ASN A 654 -67.86 21.81 -35.77
N ASP A 655 -66.91 21.40 -34.93
CA ASP A 655 -66.57 22.10 -33.69
C ASP A 655 -65.43 23.12 -33.86
N LEU A 656 -64.80 23.15 -35.03
CA LEU A 656 -63.70 24.07 -35.37
C LEU A 656 -64.22 25.38 -35.97
N SER A 657 -63.68 26.51 -35.51
CA SER A 657 -63.98 27.85 -36.05
C SER A 657 -63.17 28.15 -37.32
N VAL A 658 -63.23 27.25 -38.31
CA VAL A 658 -62.62 27.42 -39.64
C VAL A 658 -63.62 28.04 -40.62
N GLN A 659 -63.13 28.65 -41.69
CA GLN A 659 -63.96 29.27 -42.74
C GLN A 659 -63.80 28.58 -44.10
N GLU A 660 -62.77 27.75 -44.25
CA GLU A 660 -62.33 27.26 -45.54
C GLU A 660 -61.75 25.85 -45.44
N ILE A 661 -62.00 25.05 -46.48
CA ILE A 661 -61.39 23.73 -46.70
C ILE A 661 -60.66 23.76 -48.04
N LYS A 662 -59.40 23.37 -48.03
CA LYS A 662 -58.58 23.18 -49.23
C LYS A 662 -58.56 21.69 -49.60
N LEU A 663 -58.94 21.38 -50.83
CA LEU A 663 -58.96 20.02 -51.37
C LEU A 663 -57.57 19.65 -51.90
N ASP A 664 -57.02 18.54 -51.39
CA ASP A 664 -55.69 18.06 -51.76
C ASP A 664 -55.56 17.78 -53.27
N ARG A 665 -54.42 18.20 -53.82
CA ARG A 665 -54.05 18.06 -55.24
C ARG A 665 -54.15 16.63 -55.81
N LEU A 666 -53.93 15.59 -55.00
CA LEU A 666 -53.98 14.18 -55.41
C LEU A 666 -55.38 13.78 -55.88
N PHE A 667 -56.42 14.33 -55.25
CA PHE A 667 -57.81 14.12 -55.67
C PHE A 667 -58.17 14.99 -56.86
N VAL A 668 -57.78 16.26 -56.84
CA VAL A 668 -58.09 17.25 -57.89
C VAL A 668 -57.47 16.85 -59.24
N LYS A 669 -56.20 16.44 -59.25
CA LYS A 669 -55.47 16.07 -60.48
C LYS A 669 -56.13 14.96 -61.30
N ASN A 670 -56.86 14.06 -60.64
CA ASN A 670 -57.46 12.89 -61.28
C ASN A 670 -58.99 13.02 -61.40
N ILE A 671 -59.57 14.21 -61.21
CA ILE A 671 -61.02 14.39 -61.14
C ILE A 671 -61.74 14.01 -62.44
N CYS A 672 -61.14 14.29 -63.60
CA CYS A 672 -61.72 13.98 -64.91
C CYS A 672 -61.53 12.50 -65.32
N SER A 673 -60.47 11.85 -64.84
CA SER A 673 -60.09 10.49 -65.26
C SER A 673 -60.50 9.39 -64.26
N ASN A 674 -60.73 9.73 -62.99
CA ASN A 674 -61.01 8.78 -61.92
C ASN A 674 -62.36 9.06 -61.24
N LYS A 675 -63.32 8.14 -61.43
CA LYS A 675 -64.66 8.23 -60.82
C LYS A 675 -64.64 8.28 -59.29
N ARG A 676 -63.64 7.68 -58.63
CA ARG A 676 -63.50 7.73 -57.16
C ARG A 676 -63.07 9.11 -56.72
N SER A 677 -62.05 9.69 -57.35
CA SER A 677 -61.60 11.06 -57.10
C SER A 677 -62.73 12.06 -57.32
N TYR A 678 -63.48 11.94 -58.42
CA TYR A 678 -64.67 12.76 -58.69
C TYR A 678 -65.69 12.72 -57.55
N LYS A 679 -66.04 11.52 -57.06
CA LYS A 679 -67.01 11.36 -55.97
C LYS A 679 -66.50 11.93 -54.65
N ILE A 680 -65.21 11.78 -54.35
CA ILE A 680 -64.58 12.34 -53.15
C ILE A 680 -64.67 13.87 -53.21
N VAL A 681 -64.16 14.49 -54.29
CA VAL A 681 -64.19 15.95 -54.45
C VAL A 681 -65.62 16.49 -54.38
N LYS A 682 -66.58 15.88 -55.10
CA LYS A 682 -67.99 16.29 -55.03
C LYS A 682 -68.54 16.23 -53.60
N SER A 683 -68.33 15.11 -52.90
CA SER A 683 -68.88 14.93 -51.55
C SER A 683 -68.24 15.89 -50.55
N THR A 684 -66.96 16.19 -50.71
CA THR A 684 -66.24 17.19 -49.91
C THR A 684 -66.79 18.60 -50.15
N ILE A 685 -67.07 18.97 -51.41
CA ILE A 685 -67.66 20.27 -51.74
C ILE A 685 -69.05 20.40 -51.12
N ASP A 686 -69.92 19.40 -51.35
CA ASP A 686 -71.28 19.39 -50.79
C ASP A 686 -71.23 19.53 -49.25
N LEU A 687 -70.34 18.78 -48.59
CA LEU A 687 -70.16 18.81 -47.14
C LEU A 687 -69.69 20.18 -46.64
N ALA A 688 -68.69 20.77 -47.28
CA ALA A 688 -68.17 22.07 -46.89
C ALA A 688 -69.27 23.13 -46.95
N HIS A 689 -70.07 23.14 -48.00
CA HIS A 689 -71.20 24.06 -48.17
C HIS A 689 -72.32 23.82 -47.15
N ASP A 690 -72.64 22.56 -46.84
CA ASP A 690 -73.61 22.21 -45.79
C ASP A 690 -73.18 22.73 -44.40
N LEU A 691 -71.87 22.88 -44.17
CA LEU A 691 -71.27 23.46 -42.95
C LEU A 691 -71.03 24.97 -43.05
N GLY A 692 -71.36 25.60 -44.17
CA GLY A 692 -71.17 27.04 -44.41
C GLY A 692 -69.71 27.45 -44.65
N LEU A 693 -68.86 26.52 -45.09
CA LEU A 693 -67.44 26.73 -45.37
C LEU A 693 -67.20 26.94 -46.86
N TYR A 694 -66.17 27.72 -47.19
CA TYR A 694 -65.68 27.87 -48.57
C TYR A 694 -64.77 26.71 -48.97
N THR A 695 -64.72 26.41 -50.27
CA THR A 695 -63.87 25.38 -50.84
C THR A 695 -62.81 25.93 -51.77
N VAL A 696 -61.59 25.43 -51.64
CA VAL A 696 -60.48 25.76 -52.55
C VAL A 696 -59.88 24.48 -53.10
N ALA A 697 -59.93 24.29 -54.41
CA ALA A 697 -59.30 23.12 -55.02
C ALA A 697 -57.86 23.43 -55.44
N GLU A 698 -56.92 22.65 -54.91
CA GLU A 698 -55.50 22.82 -55.18
C GLU A 698 -54.98 21.99 -56.35
N GLY A 699 -53.87 22.42 -56.95
CA GLY A 699 -53.20 21.67 -58.00
C GLY A 699 -53.94 21.64 -59.34
N VAL A 700 -54.74 22.67 -59.65
CA VAL A 700 -55.39 22.79 -60.96
C VAL A 700 -54.37 23.17 -62.02
N GLU A 701 -54.10 22.24 -62.95
CA GLU A 701 -53.07 22.40 -64.00
C GLU A 701 -53.66 22.63 -65.40
N ASP A 702 -54.93 22.30 -65.62
CA ASP A 702 -55.56 22.33 -66.94
C ASP A 702 -57.01 22.86 -66.90
N ARG A 703 -57.51 23.21 -68.09
CA ARG A 703 -58.86 23.79 -68.26
C ARG A 703 -59.98 22.78 -68.00
N GLU A 704 -59.78 21.50 -68.31
CA GLU A 704 -60.81 20.47 -68.13
C GLU A 704 -61.12 20.30 -66.64
N THR A 705 -60.07 20.20 -65.82
CA THR A 705 -60.15 20.16 -64.35
C THR A 705 -60.86 21.39 -63.80
N LEU A 706 -60.54 22.60 -64.29
CA LEU A 706 -61.22 23.84 -63.88
C LEU A 706 -62.73 23.80 -64.17
N GLU A 707 -63.12 23.46 -65.40
CA GLU A 707 -64.54 23.41 -65.78
C GLU A 707 -65.29 22.35 -64.96
N GLN A 708 -64.64 21.22 -64.66
CA GLN A 708 -65.22 20.19 -63.82
C GLN A 708 -65.46 20.67 -62.38
N LEU A 709 -64.50 21.37 -61.78
CA LEU A 709 -64.63 21.95 -60.44
C LEU A 709 -65.70 23.04 -60.39
N LYS A 710 -65.79 23.87 -61.44
CA LYS A 710 -66.82 24.89 -61.58
C LYS A 710 -68.23 24.28 -61.66
N GLN A 711 -68.40 23.16 -62.37
CA GLN A 711 -69.66 22.43 -62.41
C GLN A 711 -70.05 21.81 -61.06
N LEU A 712 -69.06 21.41 -60.27
CA LEU A 712 -69.26 20.88 -58.92
C LEU A 712 -69.54 21.98 -57.87
N GLY A 713 -69.43 23.25 -58.25
CA GLY A 713 -69.70 24.38 -57.35
C GLY A 713 -68.51 24.81 -56.49
N CYS A 714 -67.28 24.40 -56.79
CA CYS A 714 -66.09 24.83 -56.05
C CYS A 714 -65.99 26.38 -56.04
N ASP A 715 -65.61 26.98 -54.90
CA ASP A 715 -65.61 28.45 -54.72
C ASP A 715 -64.36 29.10 -55.33
N ARG A 716 -63.18 28.55 -55.00
CA ARG A 716 -61.89 29.02 -55.52
C ARG A 716 -61.04 27.87 -56.03
N ILE A 717 -60.09 28.20 -56.89
CA ILE A 717 -59.07 27.26 -57.36
C ILE A 717 -57.68 27.85 -57.20
N GLN A 718 -56.72 26.97 -56.99
CA GLN A 718 -55.29 27.27 -56.94
C GLN A 718 -54.53 26.26 -57.78
N GLY A 719 -53.55 26.72 -58.55
CA GLY A 719 -52.70 25.83 -59.33
C GLY A 719 -52.00 26.50 -60.50
N TYR A 720 -51.19 25.72 -61.20
CA TYR A 720 -50.34 26.23 -62.30
C TYR A 720 -51.13 26.67 -63.54
N TYR A 721 -52.40 26.29 -63.65
CA TYR A 721 -53.29 26.83 -64.66
C TYR A 721 -53.46 28.35 -64.52
N ILE A 722 -53.44 28.88 -63.30
CA ILE A 722 -53.56 30.31 -63.00
C ILE A 722 -52.17 30.94 -63.08
N ALA A 723 -51.29 30.54 -62.16
CA ALA A 723 -49.90 30.94 -62.11
C ALA A 723 -49.09 30.04 -61.16
N LYS A 724 -47.78 30.00 -61.37
CA LYS A 724 -46.84 29.41 -60.40
C LYS A 724 -46.60 30.39 -59.23
N PRO A 725 -46.15 29.91 -58.05
CA PRO A 725 -45.71 30.78 -56.96
C PRO A 725 -44.62 31.75 -57.42
N MET A 726 -44.84 33.05 -57.25
CA MET A 726 -43.99 34.11 -57.80
C MET A 726 -43.54 35.11 -56.74
N PRO A 727 -42.39 35.79 -56.90
CA PRO A 727 -41.98 36.88 -56.02
C PRO A 727 -43.02 38.01 -55.97
N GLU A 728 -43.01 38.78 -54.90
CA GLU A 728 -43.94 39.91 -54.68
C GLU A 728 -44.02 40.90 -55.86
N GLN A 729 -42.88 41.22 -56.49
CA GLN A 729 -42.85 42.14 -57.64
C GLN A 729 -43.59 41.58 -58.84
N GLU A 730 -43.46 40.29 -59.11
CA GLU A 730 -44.17 39.61 -60.19
C GLU A 730 -45.66 39.46 -59.89
N LEU A 731 -46.02 39.26 -58.61
CA LEU A 731 -47.41 39.22 -58.18
C LEU A 731 -48.13 40.55 -58.48
N ASN A 732 -47.51 41.69 -58.17
CA ASN A 732 -48.11 43.00 -58.44
C ASN A 732 -48.43 43.18 -59.94
N LEU A 733 -47.47 42.84 -60.81
CA LEU A 733 -47.65 42.88 -62.26
C LEU A 733 -48.75 41.91 -62.72
N PHE A 734 -48.79 40.71 -62.14
CA PHE A 734 -49.84 39.73 -62.43
C PHE A 734 -51.22 40.28 -62.06
N LEU A 735 -51.40 40.84 -60.87
CA LEU A 735 -52.66 41.39 -60.40
C LEU A 735 -53.13 42.59 -61.25
N GLU A 736 -52.22 43.46 -61.68
CA GLU A 736 -52.54 44.56 -62.62
C GLU A 736 -53.01 44.04 -63.98
N SER A 737 -52.33 43.05 -64.54
CA SER A 737 -52.71 42.42 -65.81
C SER A 737 -54.07 41.71 -65.72
N PHE A 738 -54.35 41.06 -64.59
CA PHE A 738 -55.58 40.32 -64.35
C PHE A 738 -56.79 41.23 -64.05
N LYS A 739 -56.56 42.49 -63.65
CA LYS A 739 -57.60 43.54 -63.57
C LYS A 739 -58.03 44.05 -64.97
N SER A 740 -57.28 43.74 -66.03
CA SER A 740 -57.49 44.24 -67.39
C SER A 740 -58.14 43.27 -68.42
N PRO A 741 -59.03 42.30 -68.09
CA PRO A 741 -59.70 41.50 -69.11
C PRO A 741 -60.91 42.28 -69.63
N GLY A 742 -60.64 43.26 -70.50
CA GLY A 742 -61.62 44.19 -71.02
C GLY A 742 -61.01 45.32 -71.84
N SER A 743 -60.18 44.98 -72.83
CA SER A 743 -59.94 45.82 -74.02
C SER A 743 -60.12 44.98 -75.27
#